data_AF-A0A372RJC0-F1
#
_entry.id   AF-A0A372RJC0-F1
#
_cell.length_a   1.000
_cell.length_b   1.000
_cell.length_c   1.000
_cell.angle_alpha   90.00
_cell.angle_beta   90.00
_cell.angle_gamma   90.00
#
_symmetry.space_group_name_H-M   'P 1'
#
loop_
_entity.id
_entity.type
_entity.pdbx_description
1 polymer ?
#
loop_
_entity_poly.entity_id
_entity_poly.type
_entity_poly.pdbx_seq_one_letter_code
_entity_poly.pdbx_strand_id
1 'polypeptide(L)'
;MLCKLKRFPLIGCVFYILFIITIAHVTAITNDELSQDTATQTQSVIITEKSDGLYKLEEKLSADEIYQKALKILRTLKPSQKKRFEFDETDPSLLLLSYRLLTKFIFSIFGLRSPVADNSEIGKRIIAEYKHPKLIKAVELLEKAAFEYNHNGALFTLGEINFYAKYTHPRNLTAALYYYRELANRSGNATAQQMIGFMYATGIGNVVVRDQGKALLYHTFAALGRDTAAEMTLGYRHLMGIGVPRSCEDAVFYYKRVADKAIDYYKSGPPGGHQLPPPPFKTRLYDEDGGVYGYGASGGPGHASKHGDQAVLDDILEFYHYSAENGDVTAQLGLGQLYYQGTRNIHQNFQRAYNYLKNVANKYWITENPFEDLPNMNSKQRIAAGQAAGILGRMYLRGEGVEQDNKTALKWFIRGVRLDDPASWNGLGIMHMEGIEVPKNLEQAMRLFKFAAEKEYTEAQVNLGLIYLHQKGSYEAAFEFFRLAAEQKHILAQYYLAEMYEEGLGAERYCTAAAYYKMVAERGDWLHSPFRIAYTSYRTGDRDSALINYLLAAERGYELGQANTAWLLDQDKSRWHPPHLIPKIDPFRERLALIYWTRSANQGNVDSRVKMGDYYFKGFGTEVNYEKAAACYRVAAEVELSAMAMWNLGWMHENGIGVAKDFHLAKRWYDQSLSTNPDAYLPVTLSLIKLYTKSFWNYITGYGTSADDSDESSKRLWYDPIFNNEREESDGSVTTKEANEREGWDAVGPDEQLIKSYNARKKGVDEFSESSDITDEEYDEEEYESEDLMENLMILVMCLLVGWLVYLRQLRWNQAENNRAGGGGGGGGGGGAGAGGADVARAW
;
A
#
# COMPACT_ATOMS: atom_id res chain seq x y z
N MET A 1 -56.27 -28.98 18.06
CA MET A 1 -55.42 -28.28 19.05
C MET A 1 -55.08 -26.91 18.45
N LEU A 2 -55.86 -25.85 18.70
CA LEU A 2 -55.44 -24.75 19.60
C LEU A 2 -56.66 -23.84 19.91
N CYS A 3 -57.66 -24.34 20.63
CA CYS A 3 -58.71 -23.51 21.26
C CYS A 3 -58.29 -22.97 22.66
N LYS A 4 -56.99 -22.91 22.95
CA LYS A 4 -56.47 -22.29 24.17
C LYS A 4 -55.23 -21.47 23.83
N LEU A 5 -55.44 -20.21 23.44
CA LEU A 5 -54.46 -19.13 23.53
C LEU A 5 -55.21 -17.80 23.26
N LYS A 6 -55.79 -17.23 24.32
CA LYS A 6 -56.24 -15.83 24.32
C LYS A 6 -55.00 -14.95 24.53
N ARG A 7 -54.89 -13.89 23.72
CA ARG A 7 -53.87 -12.82 23.67
C ARG A 7 -52.64 -13.09 22.79
N PHE A 8 -52.81 -12.82 21.49
CA PHE A 8 -51.76 -12.28 20.62
C PHE A 8 -52.31 -10.99 19.98
N PRO A 9 -51.54 -9.90 19.88
CA PRO A 9 -52.04 -8.60 19.44
C PRO A 9 -52.23 -8.55 17.93
N LEU A 10 -53.15 -7.68 17.48
CA LEU A 10 -53.52 -7.38 16.09
C LEU A 10 -52.36 -7.31 15.07
N ILE A 11 -51.13 -7.04 15.52
CA ILE A 11 -49.92 -6.91 14.71
C ILE A 11 -49.62 -8.21 13.92
N GLY A 12 -49.83 -9.39 14.52
CA GLY A 12 -49.60 -10.67 13.84
C GLY A 12 -50.56 -10.92 12.67
N CYS A 13 -51.81 -10.48 12.80
CA CYS A 13 -52.80 -10.57 11.72
C CYS A 13 -52.50 -9.60 10.58
N VAL A 14 -51.98 -8.40 10.89
CA VAL A 14 -51.58 -7.41 9.87
C VAL A 14 -50.39 -7.91 9.05
N PHE A 15 -49.38 -8.53 9.68
CA PHE A 15 -48.26 -9.14 8.95
C PHE A 15 -48.68 -10.33 8.09
N TYR A 16 -49.64 -11.14 8.55
CA TYR A 16 -50.16 -12.26 7.78
C TYR A 16 -51.01 -11.81 6.58
N ILE A 17 -51.79 -10.73 6.73
CA ILE A 17 -52.58 -10.15 5.64
C ILE A 17 -51.65 -9.48 4.61
N LEU A 18 -50.61 -8.76 5.04
CA LEU A 18 -49.59 -8.20 4.15
C LEU A 18 -48.80 -9.31 3.41
N PHE A 19 -48.51 -10.43 4.07
CA PHE A 19 -47.90 -11.61 3.45
C PHE A 19 -48.79 -12.24 2.36
N ILE A 20 -50.11 -12.29 2.56
CA ILE A 20 -51.04 -12.79 1.54
C ILE A 20 -51.19 -11.80 0.37
N ILE A 21 -51.27 -10.50 0.65
CA ILE A 21 -51.40 -9.45 -0.40
C ILE A 21 -50.16 -9.42 -1.28
N THR A 22 -48.96 -9.60 -0.70
CA THR A 22 -47.70 -9.66 -1.45
C THR A 22 -47.57 -10.91 -2.31
N ILE A 23 -48.02 -12.08 -1.83
CA ILE A 23 -48.07 -13.31 -2.65
C ILE A 23 -49.09 -13.17 -3.79
N ALA A 24 -50.24 -12.55 -3.52
CA ALA A 24 -51.26 -12.29 -4.55
C ALA A 24 -50.76 -11.32 -5.63
N HIS A 25 -49.98 -10.31 -5.28
CA HIS A 25 -49.37 -9.40 -6.25
C HIS A 25 -48.28 -10.06 -7.10
N VAL A 26 -47.46 -10.94 -6.51
CA VAL A 26 -46.40 -11.67 -7.23
C VAL A 26 -46.97 -12.73 -8.17
N THR A 27 -48.07 -13.39 -7.78
CA THR A 27 -48.77 -14.36 -8.66
C THR A 27 -49.52 -13.68 -9.81
N ALA A 28 -49.95 -12.42 -9.65
CA ALA A 28 -50.53 -11.64 -10.75
C ALA A 28 -49.45 -11.18 -11.76
N ILE A 29 -48.27 -10.75 -11.29
CA ILE A 29 -47.17 -10.28 -12.17
C ILE A 29 -46.54 -11.45 -12.95
N THR A 30 -46.40 -12.62 -12.31
CA THR A 30 -45.81 -13.81 -12.96
C THR A 30 -46.73 -14.47 -14.00
N ASN A 31 -48.04 -14.22 -13.95
CA ASN A 31 -48.99 -14.74 -14.94
C ASN A 31 -49.11 -13.85 -16.19
N ASP A 32 -48.85 -12.54 -16.10
CA ASP A 32 -48.84 -11.65 -17.27
C ASP A 32 -47.57 -11.84 -18.13
N GLU A 33 -46.41 -12.10 -17.51
CA GLU A 33 -45.14 -12.34 -18.25
C GLU A 33 -45.03 -13.75 -18.85
N LEU A 34 -45.83 -14.73 -18.41
CA LEU A 34 -45.81 -16.09 -18.96
C LEU A 34 -46.67 -16.28 -20.22
N SER A 35 -47.41 -15.25 -20.65
CA SER A 35 -48.34 -15.34 -21.79
C SER A 35 -47.79 -14.80 -23.12
N GLN A 36 -46.59 -14.19 -23.14
CA GLN A 36 -46.01 -13.61 -24.37
C GLN A 36 -44.78 -14.33 -24.93
N ASP A 37 -44.17 -15.29 -24.22
CA ASP A 37 -42.98 -16.02 -24.73
C ASP A 37 -43.21 -17.54 -24.79
N THR A 38 -44.13 -17.99 -25.65
CA THR A 38 -44.19 -19.40 -26.08
C THR A 38 -44.41 -19.53 -27.59
N ALA A 39 -43.43 -19.07 -28.37
CA ALA A 39 -43.31 -19.47 -29.77
C ALA A 39 -41.86 -19.36 -30.29
N THR A 40 -40.94 -20.16 -29.75
CA THR A 40 -39.79 -20.62 -30.56
C THR A 40 -39.56 -22.11 -30.33
N GLN A 41 -39.74 -22.85 -31.43
CA GLN A 41 -39.56 -24.29 -31.50
C GLN A 41 -38.17 -24.70 -31.05
N THR A 42 -38.10 -25.59 -30.06
CA THR A 42 -36.94 -26.43 -29.80
C THR A 42 -36.75 -27.40 -30.97
N GLN A 43 -36.05 -26.96 -32.01
CA GLN A 43 -35.37 -27.91 -32.90
C GLN A 43 -34.17 -28.47 -32.16
N SER A 44 -34.32 -29.71 -31.69
CA SER A 44 -33.22 -30.60 -31.38
C SER A 44 -32.35 -30.77 -32.64
N VAL A 45 -31.28 -29.97 -32.76
CA VAL A 45 -30.21 -30.28 -33.69
C VAL A 45 -29.38 -31.38 -33.04
N ILE A 46 -29.74 -32.60 -33.39
CA ILE A 46 -28.85 -33.75 -33.36
C ILE A 46 -27.63 -33.32 -34.20
N ILE A 47 -26.48 -33.08 -33.55
CA ILE A 47 -25.20 -32.92 -34.25
C ILE A 47 -24.76 -34.32 -34.68
N THR A 48 -25.42 -34.83 -35.71
CA THR A 48 -24.90 -35.88 -36.59
C THR A 48 -24.31 -35.19 -37.81
N GLU A 49 -23.01 -35.43 -38.01
CA GLU A 49 -22.34 -35.40 -39.31
C GLU A 49 -22.61 -34.18 -40.20
N LYS A 50 -21.76 -33.16 -40.02
CA LYS A 50 -21.13 -32.42 -41.13
C LYS A 50 -19.88 -31.71 -40.62
N SER A 51 -18.93 -32.50 -40.14
CA SER A 51 -17.52 -32.13 -40.00
C SER A 51 -16.72 -32.38 -41.30
N ASP A 52 -17.41 -32.62 -42.42
CA ASP A 52 -16.80 -32.83 -43.72
C ASP A 52 -16.94 -31.56 -44.55
N GLY A 53 -15.90 -30.73 -44.54
CA GLY A 53 -15.88 -29.54 -45.39
C GLY A 53 -14.80 -28.49 -45.14
N LEU A 54 -13.95 -28.61 -44.11
CA LEU A 54 -12.75 -27.74 -43.99
C LEU A 54 -11.55 -28.43 -43.31
N TYR A 55 -11.55 -29.77 -43.30
CA TYR A 55 -10.40 -30.60 -42.95
C TYR A 55 -9.80 -31.16 -44.24
N LYS A 56 -8.86 -30.42 -44.83
CA LYS A 56 -7.76 -30.90 -45.70
C LYS A 56 -7.12 -29.71 -46.40
N LEU A 57 -6.24 -29.05 -45.66
CA LEU A 57 -5.03 -28.43 -46.18
C LEU A 57 -4.07 -28.43 -44.99
N GLU A 58 -3.50 -29.60 -44.73
CA GLU A 58 -2.25 -29.70 -43.99
C GLU A 58 -1.16 -29.05 -44.86
N GLU A 59 -1.13 -27.71 -44.85
CA GLU A 59 0.15 -27.02 -44.95
C GLU A 59 0.95 -27.49 -43.75
N LYS A 60 2.13 -28.08 -43.99
CA LYS A 60 3.14 -28.36 -42.96
C LYS A 60 3.65 -27.03 -42.41
N LEU A 61 2.81 -26.32 -41.67
CA LEU A 61 3.17 -25.11 -40.99
C LEU A 61 4.17 -25.45 -39.89
N SER A 62 5.26 -24.70 -39.85
CA SER A 62 6.26 -24.86 -38.80
C SER A 62 5.65 -24.50 -37.44
N ALA A 63 6.21 -25.08 -36.37
CA ALA A 63 5.76 -24.82 -34.99
C ALA A 63 5.70 -23.31 -34.68
N ASP A 64 6.68 -22.56 -35.19
CA ASP A 64 6.79 -21.12 -35.04
C ASP A 64 5.67 -20.38 -35.77
N GLU A 65 5.26 -20.82 -36.96
CA GLU A 65 4.15 -20.22 -37.69
C GLU A 65 2.81 -20.44 -36.99
N ILE A 66 2.60 -21.62 -36.40
CA ILE A 66 1.40 -21.92 -35.58
C ILE A 66 1.38 -21.00 -34.36
N TYR A 67 2.52 -20.85 -33.68
CA TYR A 67 2.68 -19.97 -32.53
C TYR A 67 2.43 -18.49 -32.89
N GLN A 68 3.01 -18.00 -33.99
CA GLN A 68 2.80 -16.63 -34.46
C GLN A 68 1.35 -16.38 -34.89
N LYS A 69 0.68 -17.37 -35.51
CA LYS A 69 -0.76 -17.31 -35.80
C LYS A 69 -1.57 -17.15 -34.52
N ALA A 70 -1.25 -17.90 -33.47
CA ALA A 70 -1.91 -17.78 -32.17
C ALA A 70 -1.68 -16.39 -31.53
N LEU A 71 -0.43 -15.91 -31.50
CA LEU A 71 -0.10 -14.57 -30.98
C LEU A 71 -0.82 -13.45 -31.73
N LYS A 72 -0.94 -13.56 -33.06
CA LYS A 72 -1.66 -12.59 -33.88
C LYS A 72 -3.14 -12.53 -33.49
N ILE A 73 -3.77 -13.68 -33.22
CA ILE A 73 -5.15 -13.73 -32.74
C ILE A 73 -5.26 -13.08 -31.36
N LEU A 74 -4.36 -13.42 -30.41
CA LEU A 74 -4.37 -12.85 -29.07
C LEU A 74 -4.22 -11.32 -29.06
N ARG A 75 -3.34 -10.77 -29.91
CA ARG A 75 -3.16 -9.31 -30.05
C ARG A 75 -4.43 -8.59 -30.52
N THR A 76 -5.35 -9.27 -31.20
CA THR A 76 -6.63 -8.67 -31.63
C THR A 76 -7.64 -8.57 -30.50
N LEU A 77 -7.44 -9.28 -29.40
CA LEU A 77 -8.34 -9.26 -28.26
C LEU A 77 -8.04 -8.07 -27.36
N LYS A 78 -9.04 -7.22 -27.15
CA LYS A 78 -8.97 -6.17 -26.12
C LYS A 78 -9.30 -6.79 -24.76
N PRO A 79 -8.65 -6.34 -23.68
CA PRO A 79 -9.03 -6.75 -22.34
C PRO A 79 -10.47 -6.28 -22.04
N SER A 80 -11.31 -7.19 -21.55
CA SER A 80 -12.62 -6.86 -21.02
C SER A 80 -12.42 -6.01 -19.77
N GLN A 81 -12.80 -4.74 -19.83
CA GLN A 81 -12.89 -3.92 -18.64
C GLN A 81 -14.03 -4.48 -17.80
N LYS A 82 -13.74 -5.03 -16.62
CA LYS A 82 -14.78 -5.20 -15.60
C LYS A 82 -15.28 -3.79 -15.29
N LYS A 83 -16.49 -3.43 -15.73
CA LYS A 83 -17.09 -2.17 -15.32
C LYS A 83 -17.15 -2.18 -13.79
N ARG A 84 -16.71 -1.10 -13.16
CA ARG A 84 -17.00 -0.83 -11.77
C ARG A 84 -18.53 -0.85 -11.68
N PHE A 85 -19.10 -1.80 -10.95
CA PHE A 85 -20.53 -1.74 -10.63
C PHE A 85 -20.69 -0.52 -9.72
N GLU A 86 -20.95 0.64 -10.32
CA GLU A 86 -21.62 1.72 -9.63
C GLU A 86 -23.01 1.17 -9.27
N PHE A 87 -23.28 1.08 -7.98
CA PHE A 87 -24.62 0.77 -7.50
C PHE A 87 -25.49 1.97 -7.86
N ASP A 88 -26.22 1.85 -8.96
CA ASP A 88 -27.33 2.75 -9.25
C ASP A 88 -28.44 2.40 -8.25
N GLU A 89 -28.84 3.35 -7.39
CA GLU A 89 -29.87 3.14 -6.36
C GLU A 89 -31.23 2.73 -6.96
N THR A 90 -31.37 2.83 -8.29
CA THR A 90 -32.59 2.53 -9.04
C THR A 90 -32.61 1.13 -9.69
N ASP A 91 -31.55 0.33 -9.55
CA ASP A 91 -31.45 -0.98 -10.22
C ASP A 91 -32.32 -2.08 -9.56
N PRO A 92 -33.21 -2.77 -10.33
CA PRO A 92 -34.10 -3.82 -9.80
C PRO A 92 -33.35 -5.07 -9.29
N SER A 93 -32.05 -5.19 -9.56
CA SER A 93 -31.18 -6.23 -8.99
C SER A 93 -31.00 -6.11 -7.47
N LEU A 94 -31.15 -4.91 -6.89
CA LEU A 94 -31.07 -4.71 -5.44
C LEU A 94 -32.28 -5.32 -4.72
N LEU A 95 -33.45 -5.26 -5.35
CA LEU A 95 -34.68 -5.92 -4.89
C LEU A 95 -34.58 -7.44 -4.99
N LEU A 96 -33.93 -7.96 -6.04
CA LEU A 96 -33.66 -9.39 -6.20
C LEU A 96 -32.63 -9.91 -5.18
N LEU A 97 -31.61 -9.09 -4.86
CA LEU A 97 -30.62 -9.40 -3.82
C LEU A 97 -31.24 -9.34 -2.42
N SER A 98 -32.03 -8.31 -2.13
CA SER A 98 -32.73 -8.18 -0.86
C SER A 98 -33.75 -9.31 -0.68
N TYR A 99 -34.49 -9.70 -1.73
CA TYR A 99 -35.38 -10.87 -1.75
C TYR A 99 -34.63 -12.20 -1.51
N ARG A 100 -33.45 -12.40 -2.12
CA ARG A 100 -32.60 -13.58 -1.87
C ARG A 100 -32.05 -13.64 -0.44
N LEU A 101 -31.77 -12.49 0.16
CA LEU A 101 -31.34 -12.39 1.55
C LEU A 101 -32.53 -12.64 2.50
N LEU A 102 -33.70 -12.10 2.19
CA LEU A 102 -34.94 -12.26 2.96
C LEU A 102 -35.43 -13.72 2.93
N THR A 103 -35.37 -14.38 1.78
CA THR A 103 -35.72 -15.80 1.65
C THR A 103 -34.75 -16.68 2.45
N LYS A 104 -33.43 -16.44 2.38
CA LYS A 104 -32.46 -17.15 3.24
C LYS A 104 -32.71 -16.92 4.74
N PHE A 105 -33.10 -15.70 5.12
CA PHE A 105 -33.42 -15.35 6.51
C PHE A 105 -34.69 -16.08 7.00
N ILE A 106 -35.72 -16.16 6.17
CA ILE A 106 -36.97 -16.88 6.47
C ILE A 106 -36.73 -18.40 6.56
N PHE A 107 -35.97 -18.99 5.63
CA PHE A 107 -35.62 -20.42 5.68
C PHE A 107 -34.82 -20.78 6.95
N SER A 108 -33.97 -19.87 7.42
CA SER A 108 -33.20 -20.03 8.67
C SER A 108 -34.08 -19.98 9.93
N ILE A 109 -35.11 -19.12 9.98
CA ILE A 109 -35.99 -18.99 11.15
C ILE A 109 -36.93 -20.19 11.28
N PHE A 110 -37.39 -20.75 10.16
CA PHE A 110 -38.31 -21.90 10.15
C PHE A 110 -37.61 -23.27 10.11
N GLY A 111 -36.28 -23.33 10.18
CA GLY A 111 -35.52 -24.58 10.17
C GLY A 111 -35.68 -25.41 8.89
N LEU A 112 -36.11 -24.78 7.78
CA LEU A 112 -36.33 -25.45 6.50
C LEU A 112 -35.03 -25.39 5.68
N ARG A 113 -34.62 -26.54 5.13
CA ARG A 113 -33.42 -26.64 4.29
C ARG A 113 -33.67 -25.88 2.98
N SER A 114 -32.89 -24.83 2.72
CA SER A 114 -32.87 -24.17 1.40
C SER A 114 -32.52 -25.22 0.34
N PRO A 115 -33.17 -25.22 -0.84
CA PRO A 115 -32.74 -26.08 -1.94
C PRO A 115 -31.31 -25.70 -2.29
N VAL A 116 -30.38 -26.62 -2.00
CA VAL A 116 -29.00 -26.54 -2.45
C VAL A 116 -29.06 -26.59 -3.97
N ALA A 117 -28.81 -25.46 -4.63
CA ALA A 117 -28.48 -25.46 -6.04
C ALA A 117 -27.25 -26.36 -6.18
N ASP A 118 -27.42 -27.45 -6.90
CA ASP A 118 -26.40 -28.47 -7.08
C ASP A 118 -25.14 -27.80 -7.68
N ASN A 119 -24.01 -27.84 -6.97
CA ASN A 119 -22.75 -27.20 -7.38
C ASN A 119 -22.22 -27.75 -8.73
N SER A 120 -22.79 -28.86 -9.20
CA SER A 120 -22.60 -29.45 -10.52
C SER A 120 -23.06 -28.55 -11.68
N GLU A 121 -24.15 -27.78 -11.53
CA GLU A 121 -24.68 -26.93 -12.61
C GLU A 121 -24.07 -25.53 -12.62
N ILE A 122 -23.67 -24.99 -11.47
CA ILE A 122 -22.93 -23.73 -11.38
C ILE A 122 -21.53 -23.91 -11.99
N GLY A 123 -20.87 -25.05 -11.73
CA GLY A 123 -19.60 -25.40 -12.38
C GLY A 123 -19.70 -25.58 -13.90
N LYS A 124 -20.83 -26.11 -14.40
CA LYS A 124 -21.07 -26.25 -15.84
C LYS A 124 -21.51 -24.94 -16.52
N ARG A 125 -22.20 -24.04 -15.82
CA ARG A 125 -22.52 -22.68 -16.30
C ARG A 125 -21.29 -21.77 -16.36
N ILE A 126 -20.38 -21.86 -15.38
CA ILE A 126 -19.13 -21.06 -15.36
C ILE A 126 -18.20 -21.42 -16.53
N ILE A 127 -18.23 -22.66 -17.04
CA ILE A 127 -17.41 -23.10 -18.18
C ILE A 127 -17.97 -22.59 -19.53
N ALA A 128 -19.25 -22.21 -19.59
CA ALA A 128 -19.92 -21.75 -20.80
C ALA A 128 -19.97 -20.22 -20.97
N GLU A 129 -19.66 -19.42 -19.93
CA GLU A 129 -20.15 -18.03 -19.90
C GLU A 129 -19.18 -16.93 -20.39
N TYR A 130 -17.90 -17.17 -20.65
CA TYR A 130 -17.01 -16.11 -21.19
C TYR A 130 -15.86 -16.64 -22.06
N LYS A 131 -16.17 -17.27 -23.20
CA LYS A 131 -15.13 -17.65 -24.17
C LYS A 131 -15.40 -17.04 -25.53
N HIS A 132 -14.75 -15.91 -25.80
CA HIS A 132 -14.67 -15.34 -27.14
C HIS A 132 -14.15 -16.45 -28.11
N PRO A 133 -14.80 -16.75 -29.24
CA PRO A 133 -14.44 -17.90 -30.10
C PRO A 133 -13.00 -17.81 -30.62
N LYS A 134 -12.52 -16.58 -30.85
CA LYS A 134 -11.12 -16.30 -31.18
C LYS A 134 -10.13 -16.70 -30.08
N LEU A 135 -10.49 -16.56 -28.81
CA LEU A 135 -9.63 -16.93 -27.68
C LEU A 135 -9.47 -18.45 -27.59
N ILE A 136 -10.56 -19.20 -27.74
CA ILE A 136 -10.52 -20.68 -27.77
C ILE A 136 -9.58 -21.15 -28.87
N LYS A 137 -9.79 -20.64 -30.10
CA LYS A 137 -8.93 -20.98 -31.24
C LYS A 137 -7.46 -20.65 -30.99
N ALA A 138 -7.17 -19.53 -30.33
CA ALA A 138 -5.79 -19.17 -30.00
C ALA A 138 -5.18 -20.12 -28.97
N VAL A 139 -5.92 -20.50 -27.92
CA VAL A 139 -5.46 -21.46 -26.90
C VAL A 139 -5.25 -22.85 -27.52
N GLU A 140 -6.16 -23.32 -28.35
CA GLU A 140 -6.01 -24.60 -29.07
C GLU A 140 -4.76 -24.62 -29.95
N LEU A 141 -4.48 -23.53 -30.68
CA LEU A 141 -3.27 -23.42 -31.48
C LEU A 141 -2.00 -23.40 -30.61
N LEU A 142 -2.05 -22.78 -29.43
CA LEU A 142 -0.94 -22.79 -28.48
C LEU A 142 -0.72 -24.17 -27.87
N GLU A 143 -1.78 -24.88 -27.48
CA GLU A 143 -1.70 -26.25 -26.96
C GLU A 143 -1.15 -27.21 -28.01
N LYS A 144 -1.62 -27.06 -29.26
CA LYS A 144 -1.09 -27.79 -30.41
C LYS A 144 0.41 -27.54 -30.58
N ALA A 145 0.84 -26.28 -30.61
CA ALA A 145 2.25 -25.93 -30.71
C ALA A 145 3.09 -26.46 -29.52
N ALA A 146 2.55 -26.42 -28.31
CA ALA A 146 3.25 -26.84 -27.10
C ALA A 146 3.42 -28.35 -26.98
N PHE A 147 2.37 -29.15 -27.24
CA PHE A 147 2.38 -30.59 -27.01
C PHE A 147 2.69 -31.42 -28.26
N GLU A 148 2.22 -31.02 -29.45
CA GLU A 148 2.50 -31.78 -30.67
C GLU A 148 3.88 -31.44 -31.24
N TYR A 149 4.28 -30.16 -31.15
CA TYR A 149 5.53 -29.65 -31.74
C TYR A 149 6.61 -29.30 -30.71
N ASN A 150 6.37 -29.55 -29.40
CA ASN A 150 7.31 -29.24 -28.32
C ASN A 150 7.84 -27.79 -28.30
N HIS A 151 7.01 -26.81 -28.69
CA HIS A 151 7.41 -25.41 -28.72
C HIS A 151 7.40 -24.77 -27.32
N ASN A 152 8.60 -24.53 -26.75
CA ASN A 152 8.79 -23.98 -25.41
C ASN A 152 8.11 -22.62 -25.20
N GLY A 153 8.14 -21.73 -26.20
CA GLY A 153 7.52 -20.40 -26.09
C GLY A 153 5.99 -20.46 -26.00
N ALA A 154 5.37 -21.50 -26.59
CA ALA A 154 3.92 -21.69 -26.54
C ALA A 154 3.50 -22.13 -25.13
N LEU A 155 4.28 -23.05 -24.55
CA LEU A 155 4.10 -23.51 -23.17
C LEU A 155 4.24 -22.38 -22.14
N PHE A 156 5.24 -21.50 -22.33
CA PHE A 156 5.39 -20.30 -21.50
C PHE A 156 4.18 -19.37 -21.60
N THR A 157 3.72 -19.07 -22.82
CA THR A 157 2.53 -18.21 -23.01
C THR A 157 1.25 -18.82 -22.43
N LEU A 158 1.07 -20.14 -22.50
CA LEU A 158 -0.06 -20.81 -21.85
C LEU A 158 0.01 -20.65 -20.33
N GLY A 159 1.20 -20.80 -19.74
CA GLY A 159 1.44 -20.51 -18.32
C GLY A 159 1.06 -19.07 -17.95
N GLU A 160 1.55 -18.08 -18.71
CA GLU A 160 1.28 -16.66 -18.43
C GLU A 160 -0.20 -16.29 -18.58
N ILE A 161 -0.88 -16.80 -19.61
CA ILE A 161 -2.30 -16.53 -19.86
C ILE A 161 -3.15 -17.06 -18.70
N ASN A 162 -2.86 -18.28 -18.24
CA ASN A 162 -3.56 -18.90 -17.12
C ASN A 162 -3.25 -18.23 -15.78
N PHE A 163 -2.02 -17.76 -15.58
CA PHE A 163 -1.59 -17.15 -14.32
C PHE A 163 -2.11 -15.70 -14.16
N TYR A 164 -1.89 -14.85 -15.16
CA TYR A 164 -2.22 -13.43 -15.11
C TYR A 164 -3.61 -13.08 -15.64
N ALA A 165 -4.38 -14.06 -16.13
CA ALA A 165 -5.69 -13.83 -16.77
C ALA A 165 -5.60 -12.87 -17.98
N LYS A 166 -4.51 -12.93 -18.75
CA LYS A 166 -4.33 -12.09 -19.95
C LYS A 166 -5.40 -12.42 -20.99
N TYR A 167 -5.77 -11.42 -21.80
CA TYR A 167 -6.71 -11.58 -22.93
C TYR A 167 -8.10 -12.12 -22.55
N THR A 168 -8.64 -11.75 -21.37
CA THR A 168 -9.95 -12.21 -20.86
C THR A 168 -10.03 -13.70 -20.53
N HIS A 169 -8.89 -14.40 -20.53
CA HIS A 169 -8.85 -15.80 -20.11
C HIS A 169 -9.11 -15.92 -18.60
N PRO A 170 -9.98 -16.84 -18.14
CA PRO A 170 -10.20 -17.05 -16.72
C PRO A 170 -8.90 -17.51 -16.04
N ARG A 171 -8.63 -16.98 -14.85
CA ARG A 171 -7.43 -17.36 -14.10
C ARG A 171 -7.52 -18.82 -13.66
N ASN A 172 -6.52 -19.61 -14.00
CA ASN A 172 -6.42 -21.01 -13.59
C ASN A 172 -4.98 -21.33 -13.14
N LEU A 173 -4.75 -21.23 -11.83
CA LEU A 173 -3.42 -21.37 -11.23
C LEU A 173 -2.92 -22.83 -11.26
N THR A 174 -3.80 -23.83 -11.24
CA THR A 174 -3.40 -25.25 -11.31
C THR A 174 -2.83 -25.57 -12.70
N ALA A 175 -3.50 -25.12 -13.75
CA ALA A 175 -3.03 -25.24 -15.13
C ALA A 175 -1.74 -24.46 -15.36
N ALA A 176 -1.63 -23.24 -14.82
CA ALA A 176 -0.40 -22.45 -14.90
C ALA A 176 0.80 -23.18 -14.28
N LEU A 177 0.64 -23.76 -13.07
CA LEU A 177 1.70 -24.53 -12.41
C LEU A 177 2.12 -25.74 -13.26
N TYR A 178 1.17 -26.45 -13.86
CA TYR A 178 1.46 -27.58 -14.74
C TYR A 178 2.32 -27.14 -15.93
N TYR A 179 1.93 -26.07 -16.63
CA TYR A 179 2.69 -25.55 -17.78
C TYR A 179 4.09 -25.06 -17.39
N TYR A 180 4.24 -24.35 -16.26
CA TYR A 180 5.55 -23.93 -15.79
C TYR A 180 6.44 -25.12 -15.42
N ARG A 181 5.89 -26.14 -14.76
CA ARG A 181 6.64 -27.35 -14.38
C ARG A 181 7.10 -28.13 -15.60
N GLU A 182 6.22 -28.31 -16.59
CA GLU A 182 6.58 -28.91 -17.87
C GLU A 182 7.70 -28.12 -18.57
N LEU A 183 7.62 -26.79 -18.59
CA LEU A 183 8.63 -25.94 -19.21
C LEU A 183 9.99 -26.03 -18.49
N ALA A 184 9.97 -26.03 -17.15
CA ALA A 184 11.15 -26.19 -16.32
C ALA A 184 11.81 -27.55 -16.54
N ASN A 185 11.03 -28.64 -16.65
CA ASN A 185 11.55 -29.99 -16.90
C ASN A 185 12.18 -30.13 -18.30
N ARG A 186 11.61 -29.49 -19.32
CA ARG A 186 12.06 -29.60 -20.71
C ARG A 186 13.31 -28.77 -21.01
N SER A 187 13.32 -27.53 -20.53
CA SER A 187 14.27 -26.50 -20.98
C SER A 187 15.12 -25.90 -19.87
N GLY A 188 14.79 -26.16 -18.59
CA GLY A 188 15.42 -25.48 -17.47
C GLY A 188 15.18 -23.97 -17.46
N ASN A 189 14.06 -23.50 -18.04
CA ASN A 189 13.78 -22.06 -18.17
C ASN A 189 13.73 -21.37 -16.80
N ALA A 190 14.59 -20.37 -16.62
CA ALA A 190 14.77 -19.63 -15.37
C ALA A 190 13.51 -18.90 -14.92
N THR A 191 12.76 -18.28 -15.83
CA THR A 191 11.53 -17.54 -15.48
C THR A 191 10.42 -18.49 -15.00
N ALA A 192 10.31 -19.66 -15.64
CA ALA A 192 9.36 -20.69 -15.21
C ALA A 192 9.72 -21.25 -13.83
N GLN A 193 11.01 -21.50 -13.58
CA GLN A 193 11.49 -21.90 -12.25
C GLN A 193 11.22 -20.83 -11.20
N GLN A 194 11.43 -19.54 -11.52
CA GLN A 194 11.11 -18.43 -10.62
C GLN A 194 9.61 -18.42 -10.27
N MET A 195 8.73 -18.61 -11.25
CA MET A 195 7.28 -18.66 -11.02
C MET A 195 6.86 -19.86 -10.18
N ILE A 196 7.48 -21.03 -10.38
CA ILE A 196 7.25 -22.21 -9.53
C ILE A 196 7.69 -21.91 -8.08
N GLY A 197 8.88 -21.36 -7.90
CA GLY A 197 9.39 -20.94 -6.59
C GLY A 197 8.45 -19.97 -5.89
N PHE A 198 7.93 -18.98 -6.63
CA PHE A 198 6.93 -18.04 -6.14
C PHE A 198 5.63 -18.70 -5.69
N MET A 199 5.13 -19.70 -6.44
CA MET A 199 3.92 -20.44 -6.06
C MET A 199 4.11 -21.26 -4.78
N TYR A 200 5.29 -21.89 -4.60
CA TYR A 200 5.64 -22.57 -3.34
C TYR A 200 5.86 -21.58 -2.17
N ALA A 201 6.42 -20.40 -2.44
CA ALA A 201 6.70 -19.39 -1.42
C ALA A 201 5.41 -18.81 -0.82
N THR A 202 4.40 -18.59 -1.66
CA THR A 202 3.15 -17.90 -1.31
C THR A 202 1.98 -18.84 -1.02
N GLY A 203 1.99 -20.05 -1.59
CA GLY A 203 0.86 -20.98 -1.54
C GLY A 203 -0.39 -20.45 -2.25
N ILE A 204 -0.20 -19.59 -3.26
CA ILE A 204 -1.31 -18.84 -3.89
C ILE A 204 -2.43 -19.75 -4.43
N GLY A 205 -3.68 -19.38 -4.12
CA GLY A 205 -4.87 -20.07 -4.60
C GLY A 205 -5.07 -21.48 -4.04
N ASN A 206 -4.40 -21.84 -2.93
CA ASN A 206 -4.39 -23.18 -2.34
C ASN A 206 -4.02 -24.29 -3.34
N VAL A 207 -3.32 -23.94 -4.43
CA VAL A 207 -2.87 -24.90 -5.44
C VAL A 207 -1.74 -25.77 -4.90
N VAL A 208 -0.90 -25.17 -4.06
CA VAL A 208 0.30 -25.78 -3.49
C VAL A 208 0.38 -25.42 -2.01
N VAL A 209 0.75 -26.40 -1.19
CA VAL A 209 1.09 -26.14 0.22
C VAL A 209 2.36 -25.32 0.27
N ARG A 210 2.36 -24.26 1.08
CA ARG A 210 3.49 -23.35 1.22
C ARG A 210 4.73 -24.11 1.73
N ASP A 211 5.82 -24.04 0.99
CA ASP A 211 7.08 -24.75 1.30
C ASP A 211 8.26 -23.83 0.97
N GLN A 212 8.88 -23.26 2.00
CA GLN A 212 9.99 -22.31 1.82
C GLN A 212 11.27 -22.99 1.32
N GLY A 213 11.49 -24.26 1.64
CA GLY A 213 12.65 -25.02 1.18
C GLY A 213 12.59 -25.29 -0.32
N LYS A 214 11.43 -25.74 -0.83
CA LYS A 214 11.22 -25.87 -2.28
C LYS A 214 11.26 -24.52 -2.98
N ALA A 215 10.65 -23.48 -2.39
CA ALA A 215 10.69 -22.14 -2.96
C ALA A 215 12.14 -21.66 -3.15
N LEU A 216 12.97 -21.79 -2.10
CA LEU A 216 14.38 -21.45 -2.14
C LEU A 216 15.10 -22.21 -3.26
N LEU A 217 14.91 -23.54 -3.33
CA LEU A 217 15.53 -24.37 -4.36
C LEU A 217 15.22 -23.87 -5.78
N TYR A 218 13.95 -23.64 -6.10
CA TYR A 218 13.58 -23.14 -7.43
C TYR A 218 14.09 -21.73 -7.72
N HIS A 219 14.10 -20.85 -6.71
CA HIS A 219 14.70 -19.51 -6.87
C HIS A 219 16.21 -19.59 -7.12
N THR A 220 16.94 -20.51 -6.47
CA THR A 220 18.38 -20.71 -6.73
C THR A 220 18.65 -21.17 -8.16
N PHE A 221 17.88 -22.13 -8.69
CA PHE A 221 18.01 -22.54 -10.09
C PHE A 221 17.69 -21.42 -11.07
N ALA A 222 16.65 -20.63 -10.79
CA ALA A 222 16.31 -19.47 -11.60
C ALA A 222 17.41 -18.38 -11.58
N ALA A 223 18.03 -18.12 -10.42
CA ALA A 223 19.12 -17.17 -10.29
C ALA A 223 20.41 -17.65 -10.97
N LEU A 224 20.68 -18.97 -10.99
CA LEU A 224 21.74 -19.56 -11.81
C LEU A 224 21.47 -19.33 -13.31
N GLY A 225 20.20 -19.40 -13.72
CA GLY A 225 19.71 -19.02 -15.04
C GLY A 225 19.69 -17.51 -15.34
N ARG A 226 20.23 -16.67 -14.44
CA ARG A 226 20.33 -15.19 -14.54
C ARG A 226 18.98 -14.45 -14.58
N ASP A 227 17.92 -15.06 -14.06
CA ASP A 227 16.63 -14.38 -13.90
C ASP A 227 16.74 -13.29 -12.82
N THR A 228 16.44 -12.04 -13.21
CA THR A 228 16.60 -10.88 -12.32
C THR A 228 15.62 -10.90 -11.16
N ALA A 229 14.39 -11.38 -11.36
CA ALA A 229 13.39 -11.46 -10.31
C ALA A 229 13.80 -12.48 -9.24
N ALA A 230 14.33 -13.63 -9.64
CA ALA A 230 14.87 -14.63 -8.71
C ALA A 230 16.11 -14.12 -7.96
N GLU A 231 17.06 -13.46 -8.64
CA GLU A 231 18.22 -12.84 -8.00
C GLU A 231 17.79 -11.82 -6.93
N MET A 232 16.82 -10.94 -7.23
CA MET A 232 16.25 -10.01 -6.23
C MET A 232 15.59 -10.74 -5.05
N THR A 233 14.78 -11.76 -5.33
CA THR A 233 14.12 -12.55 -4.26
C THR A 233 15.14 -13.25 -3.36
N LEU A 234 16.21 -13.84 -3.90
CA LEU A 234 17.26 -14.45 -3.09
C LEU A 234 18.04 -13.41 -2.30
N GLY A 235 18.40 -12.28 -2.92
CA GLY A 235 19.05 -11.17 -2.23
C GLY A 235 18.24 -10.71 -1.02
N TYR A 236 16.91 -10.56 -1.17
CA TYR A 236 16.01 -10.22 -0.08
C TYR A 236 15.93 -11.32 0.99
N ARG A 237 15.83 -12.59 0.59
CA ARG A 237 15.77 -13.73 1.52
C ARG A 237 17.03 -13.85 2.37
N HIS A 238 18.22 -13.69 1.79
CA HIS A 238 19.49 -13.71 2.53
C HIS A 238 19.66 -12.47 3.42
N LEU A 239 19.19 -11.29 2.98
CA LEU A 239 19.25 -10.07 3.77
C LEU A 239 18.37 -10.15 5.03
N MET A 240 17.17 -10.72 4.91
CA MET A 240 16.18 -10.82 5.99
C MET A 240 16.20 -12.15 6.75
N GLY A 241 16.87 -13.18 6.22
CA GLY A 241 16.89 -14.53 6.79
C GLY A 241 15.59 -15.33 6.61
N ILE A 242 14.95 -15.26 5.43
CA ILE A 242 13.66 -15.93 5.17
C ILE A 242 13.91 -17.33 4.56
N GLY A 243 13.74 -18.37 5.38
CA GLY A 243 14.01 -19.76 4.98
C GLY A 243 15.49 -20.07 4.74
N VAL A 244 16.38 -19.14 5.12
CA VAL A 244 17.85 -19.22 5.03
C VAL A 244 18.47 -18.45 6.21
N PRO A 245 19.69 -18.79 6.65
CA PRO A 245 20.42 -17.94 7.59
C PRO A 245 20.70 -16.56 6.98
N ARG A 246 20.70 -15.52 7.82
CA ARG A 246 20.99 -14.16 7.40
C ARG A 246 22.46 -14.05 6.98
N SER A 247 22.68 -13.66 5.73
CA SER A 247 24.02 -13.51 5.14
C SER A 247 24.05 -12.25 4.28
N CYS A 248 24.87 -11.29 4.68
CA CYS A 248 25.02 -10.03 3.96
C CYS A 248 25.83 -10.22 2.68
N GLU A 249 26.84 -11.08 2.69
CA GLU A 249 27.69 -11.35 1.52
C GLU A 249 26.89 -11.98 0.37
N ASP A 250 26.06 -12.98 0.68
CA ASP A 250 25.16 -13.58 -0.31
C ASP A 250 24.13 -12.57 -0.83
N ALA A 251 23.61 -11.72 0.05
CA ALA A 251 22.69 -10.65 -0.36
C ALA A 251 23.37 -9.65 -1.31
N VAL A 252 24.59 -9.21 -1.01
CA VAL A 252 25.39 -8.35 -1.88
C VAL A 252 25.62 -9.04 -3.23
N PHE A 253 26.01 -10.32 -3.23
CA PHE A 253 26.26 -11.08 -4.46
C PHE A 253 25.06 -11.05 -5.41
N TYR A 254 23.85 -11.35 -4.92
CA TYR A 254 22.66 -11.34 -5.78
C TYR A 254 22.21 -9.93 -6.18
N TYR A 255 22.17 -8.98 -5.23
CA TYR A 255 21.73 -7.62 -5.53
C TYR A 255 22.68 -6.88 -6.46
N LYS A 256 24.00 -7.07 -6.31
CA LYS A 256 25.01 -6.50 -7.21
C LYS A 256 24.76 -6.89 -8.65
N ARG A 257 24.53 -8.18 -8.94
CA ARG A 257 24.26 -8.65 -10.32
C ARG A 257 23.02 -8.00 -10.94
N VAL A 258 22.01 -7.69 -10.14
CA VAL A 258 20.80 -6.97 -10.60
C VAL A 258 21.11 -5.48 -10.77
N ALA A 259 21.82 -4.89 -9.82
CA ALA A 259 22.24 -3.49 -9.88
C ALA A 259 23.15 -3.23 -11.08
N ASP A 260 24.10 -4.10 -11.39
CA ASP A 260 24.97 -4.03 -12.57
C ASP A 260 24.13 -4.02 -13.84
N LYS A 261 23.17 -4.96 -14.00
CA LYS A 261 22.24 -4.97 -15.14
C LYS A 261 21.44 -3.66 -15.25
N ALA A 262 21.01 -3.12 -14.11
CA ALA A 262 20.27 -1.86 -14.06
C ALA A 262 21.16 -0.66 -14.45
N ILE A 263 22.41 -0.61 -13.98
CA ILE A 263 23.35 0.45 -14.29
C ILE A 263 23.88 0.34 -15.72
N ASP A 264 24.09 -0.86 -16.26
CA ASP A 264 24.42 -1.09 -17.66
C ASP A 264 23.32 -0.57 -18.57
N TYR A 265 22.06 -0.88 -18.23
CA TYR A 265 20.92 -0.31 -18.94
C TYR A 265 20.93 1.21 -18.81
N TYR A 266 21.07 1.78 -17.59
CA TYR A 266 21.17 3.22 -17.39
C TYR A 266 22.24 3.89 -18.27
N LYS A 267 23.46 3.33 -18.29
CA LYS A 267 24.61 3.83 -19.03
C LYS A 267 24.47 3.67 -20.55
N SER A 268 23.67 2.72 -21.03
CA SER A 268 23.39 2.53 -22.46
C SER A 268 22.57 3.67 -23.09
N GLY A 269 22.09 4.60 -22.27
CA GLY A 269 21.31 5.76 -22.70
C GLY A 269 22.14 6.90 -23.28
N PRO A 270 21.47 7.99 -23.71
CA PRO A 270 22.14 9.20 -24.17
C PRO A 270 22.98 9.85 -23.03
N PRO A 271 23.87 10.82 -23.33
CA PRO A 271 24.73 11.46 -22.33
C PRO A 271 23.98 11.87 -21.06
N GLY A 272 24.46 11.39 -19.91
CA GLY A 272 23.76 11.48 -18.62
C GLY A 272 22.87 10.28 -18.26
N GLY A 273 22.76 9.26 -19.11
CA GLY A 273 22.07 7.98 -18.88
C GLY A 273 20.57 8.00 -19.18
N HIS A 274 19.93 6.82 -19.23
CA HIS A 274 18.47 6.74 -19.37
C HIS A 274 17.79 7.41 -18.18
N GLN A 275 16.67 8.08 -18.47
CA GLN A 275 15.83 8.56 -17.39
C GLN A 275 15.26 7.37 -16.61
N LEU A 276 15.16 7.55 -15.30
CA LEU A 276 14.63 6.53 -14.41
C LEU A 276 13.18 6.23 -14.75
N PRO A 277 12.72 4.99 -14.58
CA PRO A 277 11.30 4.70 -14.77
C PRO A 277 10.54 5.62 -13.84
N PRO A 278 9.50 6.30 -14.33
CA PRO A 278 8.88 7.34 -13.55
C PRO A 278 8.38 6.72 -12.22
N PRO A 279 8.47 7.45 -11.11
CA PRO A 279 8.06 6.95 -9.80
C PRO A 279 6.55 6.74 -9.58
N PRO A 280 5.59 7.19 -10.43
CA PRO A 280 4.23 7.39 -9.95
C PRO A 280 3.44 6.11 -9.69
N PHE A 281 3.91 4.95 -10.15
CA PHE A 281 3.25 3.68 -9.87
C PHE A 281 3.71 3.04 -8.55
N LYS A 282 4.81 3.54 -7.96
CA LYS A 282 5.34 3.09 -6.67
C LYS A 282 4.73 3.91 -5.53
N THR A 283 3.41 3.87 -5.40
CA THR A 283 2.66 4.50 -4.30
C THR A 283 1.98 3.46 -3.41
N ARG A 284 1.81 3.78 -2.13
CA ARG A 284 1.05 2.94 -1.20
C ARG A 284 -0.42 3.13 -1.52
N LEU A 285 -1.15 2.03 -1.69
CA LEU A 285 -2.56 2.08 -2.07
C LEU A 285 -3.41 2.71 -0.99
N TYR A 286 -3.10 2.40 0.27
CA TYR A 286 -3.86 2.90 1.41
C TYR A 286 -3.65 4.39 1.65
N ASP A 287 -2.55 4.99 1.19
CA ASP A 287 -2.35 6.45 1.29
C ASP A 287 -3.46 7.19 0.51
N GLU A 288 -3.94 6.64 -0.62
CA GLU A 288 -5.09 7.21 -1.36
C GLU A 288 -6.41 7.13 -0.59
N ASP A 289 -6.56 6.07 0.22
CA ASP A 289 -7.72 5.84 1.08
C ASP A 289 -7.61 6.59 2.43
N GLY A 290 -6.62 7.49 2.55
CA GLY A 290 -6.37 8.31 3.75
C GLY A 290 -5.43 7.71 4.76
N GLY A 291 -4.71 6.64 4.41
CA GLY A 291 -3.87 5.87 5.32
C GLY A 291 -4.53 4.56 5.74
N VAL A 292 -3.76 3.70 6.40
CA VAL A 292 -4.23 2.38 6.85
C VAL A 292 -5.41 2.48 7.82
N TYR A 293 -5.37 3.48 8.70
CA TYR A 293 -6.39 3.73 9.72
C TYR A 293 -7.34 4.89 9.38
N GLY A 294 -7.18 5.49 8.20
CA GLY A 294 -7.89 6.68 7.78
C GLY A 294 -7.15 7.99 8.06
N TYR A 295 -7.73 9.07 7.53
CA TYR A 295 -7.11 10.40 7.40
C TYR A 295 -6.58 10.92 8.74
N GLY A 296 -5.32 11.38 8.73
CA GLY A 296 -4.65 11.99 9.88
C GLY A 296 -4.24 11.01 11.00
N ALA A 297 -4.72 9.76 10.99
CA ALA A 297 -4.43 8.79 12.04
C ALA A 297 -3.21 7.91 11.75
N SER A 298 -2.87 7.73 10.47
CA SER A 298 -1.71 6.94 10.04
C SER A 298 -0.44 7.80 10.10
N GLY A 299 0.69 7.22 10.52
CA GLY A 299 1.95 7.95 10.73
C GLY A 299 2.74 8.22 9.44
N GLY A 300 2.29 7.68 8.29
CA GLY A 300 2.91 7.95 7.00
C GLY A 300 2.71 9.40 6.53
N PRO A 301 3.66 9.96 5.75
CA PRO A 301 3.60 11.35 5.25
C PRO A 301 2.49 11.61 4.21
N GLY A 302 1.57 10.66 4.00
CA GLY A 302 0.50 10.72 3.01
C GLY A 302 -0.80 11.24 3.61
N HIS A 303 -0.90 12.55 3.85
CA HIS A 303 -2.18 13.23 4.07
C HIS A 303 -2.90 13.43 2.72
N ALA A 304 -3.22 12.36 1.99
CA ALA A 304 -4.14 12.50 0.85
C ALA A 304 -5.53 12.82 1.42
N SER A 305 -6.31 13.71 0.83
CA SER A 305 -7.70 13.99 1.24
C SER A 305 -8.69 13.16 0.43
N LYS A 306 -9.80 12.69 1.04
CA LYS A 306 -10.78 11.76 0.45
C LYS A 306 -11.42 12.27 -0.85
N HIS A 307 -11.43 13.58 -1.09
CA HIS A 307 -12.16 14.24 -2.17
C HIS A 307 -11.35 15.34 -2.89
N GLY A 308 -10.01 15.33 -2.80
CA GLY A 308 -9.19 16.48 -3.19
C GLY A 308 -8.26 16.25 -4.36
N ASP A 309 -7.36 15.27 -4.29
CA ASP A 309 -6.06 15.42 -4.94
C ASP A 309 -6.07 15.46 -6.47
N GLN A 310 -7.02 14.78 -7.13
CA GLN A 310 -7.07 14.82 -8.59
C GLN A 310 -7.80 16.06 -9.12
N ALA A 311 -8.91 16.46 -8.50
CA ALA A 311 -9.60 17.70 -8.85
C ALA A 311 -8.76 18.93 -8.49
N VAL A 312 -8.14 18.93 -7.31
CA VAL A 312 -7.21 19.99 -6.88
C VAL A 312 -5.98 20.03 -7.77
N LEU A 313 -5.40 18.89 -8.17
CA LEU A 313 -4.30 18.91 -9.12
C LEU A 313 -4.74 19.43 -10.49
N ASP A 314 -5.90 19.02 -10.99
CA ASP A 314 -6.43 19.49 -12.28
C ASP A 314 -6.70 21.02 -12.23
N ASP A 315 -7.28 21.52 -11.14
CA ASP A 315 -7.49 22.96 -10.90
C ASP A 315 -6.16 23.72 -10.82
N ILE A 316 -5.16 23.17 -10.13
CA ILE A 316 -3.80 23.73 -10.04
C ILE A 316 -3.15 23.76 -11.42
N LEU A 317 -3.29 22.69 -12.21
CA LEU A 317 -2.75 22.62 -13.56
C LEU A 317 -3.42 23.62 -14.48
N GLU A 318 -4.74 23.78 -14.39
CA GLU A 318 -5.49 24.79 -15.13
C GLU A 318 -4.99 26.19 -14.77
N PHE A 319 -4.79 26.48 -13.49
CA PHE A 319 -4.18 27.73 -13.03
C PHE A 319 -2.78 27.96 -13.61
N TYR A 320 -1.90 26.95 -13.61
CA TYR A 320 -0.57 27.06 -14.22
C TYR A 320 -0.64 27.24 -15.73
N HIS A 321 -1.56 26.55 -16.42
CA HIS A 321 -1.79 26.71 -17.85
C HIS A 321 -2.22 28.14 -18.18
N TYR A 322 -3.22 28.65 -17.48
CA TYR A 322 -3.68 30.04 -17.61
C TYR A 322 -2.56 31.05 -17.35
N SER A 323 -1.77 30.83 -16.28
CA SER A 323 -0.63 31.71 -15.94
C SER A 323 0.46 31.68 -17.01
N ALA A 324 0.73 30.51 -17.57
CA ALA A 324 1.71 30.35 -18.65
C ALA A 324 1.26 31.00 -19.96
N GLU A 325 -0.05 30.97 -20.27
CA GLU A 325 -0.64 31.67 -21.41
C GLU A 325 -0.57 33.19 -21.26
N ASN A 326 -0.72 33.70 -20.03
CA ASN A 326 -0.49 35.11 -19.70
C ASN A 326 0.99 35.53 -19.78
N GLY A 327 1.90 34.60 -20.10
CA GLY A 327 3.31 34.88 -20.30
C GLY A 327 4.14 34.88 -19.01
N ASP A 328 3.62 34.28 -17.93
CA ASP A 328 4.41 34.05 -16.71
C ASP A 328 5.50 33.00 -16.96
N VAL A 329 6.74 33.41 -16.72
CA VAL A 329 7.94 32.62 -16.99
C VAL A 329 8.08 31.48 -15.98
N THR A 330 7.70 31.72 -14.73
CA THR A 330 7.78 30.69 -13.70
C THR A 330 6.78 29.57 -13.93
N ALA A 331 5.54 29.92 -14.31
CA ALA A 331 4.54 28.93 -14.71
C ALA A 331 4.96 28.13 -15.95
N GLN A 332 5.50 28.80 -16.98
CA GLN A 332 6.00 28.13 -18.18
C GLN A 332 7.15 27.15 -17.88
N LEU A 333 8.11 27.56 -17.04
CA LEU A 333 9.19 26.68 -16.59
C LEU A 333 8.66 25.50 -15.79
N GLY A 334 7.75 25.75 -14.83
CA GLY A 334 7.16 24.70 -14.00
C GLY A 334 6.42 23.66 -14.84
N LEU A 335 5.58 24.09 -15.79
CA LEU A 335 4.93 23.19 -16.75
C LEU A 335 5.95 22.46 -17.63
N GLY A 336 7.00 23.15 -18.09
CA GLY A 336 8.09 22.56 -18.85
C GLY A 336 8.77 21.41 -18.10
N GLN A 337 9.16 21.63 -16.85
CA GLN A 337 9.75 20.62 -15.96
C GLN A 337 8.78 19.47 -15.68
N LEU A 338 7.51 19.79 -15.45
CA LEU A 338 6.45 18.82 -15.17
C LEU A 338 6.21 17.86 -16.34
N TYR A 339 6.09 18.38 -17.56
CA TYR A 339 5.96 17.56 -18.77
C TYR A 339 7.26 16.83 -19.13
N TYR A 340 8.42 17.40 -18.77
CA TYR A 340 9.71 16.77 -19.01
C TYR A 340 9.94 15.56 -18.09
N GLN A 341 9.64 15.65 -16.80
CA GLN A 341 9.81 14.56 -15.82
C GLN A 341 8.63 13.59 -15.82
N GLY A 342 7.41 14.11 -15.99
CA GLY A 342 6.16 13.37 -15.81
C GLY A 342 5.81 13.16 -14.34
N THR A 343 4.51 13.07 -14.06
CA THR A 343 3.97 12.71 -12.75
C THR A 343 2.98 11.56 -12.89
N ARG A 344 2.19 11.30 -11.85
CA ARG A 344 1.27 10.16 -11.82
C ARG A 344 0.12 10.25 -12.79
N ASN A 345 -0.45 11.44 -12.92
CA ASN A 345 -1.56 11.68 -13.84
C ASN A 345 -1.06 12.27 -15.16
N ILE A 346 0.12 12.92 -15.16
CA ILE A 346 0.69 13.58 -16.33
C ILE A 346 1.79 12.72 -16.91
N HIS A 347 1.50 12.11 -18.06
CA HIS A 347 2.52 11.40 -18.80
C HIS A 347 3.59 12.35 -19.34
N GLN A 348 4.83 11.88 -19.30
CA GLN A 348 5.97 12.56 -19.89
C GLN A 348 5.69 12.89 -21.36
N ASN A 349 5.94 14.15 -21.73
CA ASN A 349 5.77 14.65 -23.09
C ASN A 349 6.85 15.69 -23.39
N PHE A 350 7.95 15.23 -24.00
CA PHE A 350 9.08 16.08 -24.33
C PHE A 350 8.73 17.21 -25.31
N GLN A 351 7.79 16.99 -26.23
CA GLN A 351 7.40 18.02 -27.19
C GLN A 351 6.69 19.20 -26.51
N ARG A 352 5.75 18.90 -25.60
CA ARG A 352 5.06 19.95 -24.83
C ARG A 352 6.03 20.67 -23.89
N ALA A 353 6.91 19.92 -23.23
CA ALA A 353 7.96 20.49 -22.39
C ALA A 353 8.84 21.46 -23.18
N TYR A 354 9.32 21.04 -24.35
CA TYR A 354 10.14 21.86 -25.24
C TYR A 354 9.44 23.17 -25.62
N ASN A 355 8.15 23.12 -25.98
CA ASN A 355 7.41 24.32 -26.39
C ASN A 355 7.34 25.35 -25.26
N TYR A 356 7.01 24.94 -24.02
CA TYR A 356 6.97 25.85 -22.88
C TYR A 356 8.34 26.44 -22.56
N LEU A 357 9.39 25.61 -22.56
CA LEU A 357 10.76 26.07 -22.30
C LEU A 357 11.28 27.00 -23.41
N LYS A 358 10.92 26.73 -24.67
CA LYS A 358 11.25 27.59 -25.80
C LYS A 358 10.53 28.94 -25.73
N ASN A 359 9.29 28.98 -25.24
CA ASN A 359 8.58 30.24 -25.03
C ASN A 359 9.28 31.12 -23.99
N VAL A 360 9.77 30.52 -22.90
CA VAL A 360 10.62 31.22 -21.92
C VAL A 360 11.88 31.75 -22.60
N ALA A 361 12.55 30.91 -23.39
CA ALA A 361 13.79 31.30 -24.04
C ALA A 361 13.62 32.43 -25.05
N ASN A 362 12.57 32.38 -25.89
CA ASN A 362 12.28 33.39 -26.91
C ASN A 362 11.98 34.77 -26.31
N LYS A 363 11.52 34.84 -25.05
CA LYS A 363 11.26 36.10 -24.35
C LYS A 363 12.53 36.89 -24.06
N TYR A 364 13.66 36.20 -23.86
CA TYR A 364 14.91 36.80 -23.40
C TYR A 364 16.06 36.70 -24.40
N TRP A 365 16.09 35.65 -25.23
CA TRP A 365 17.13 35.42 -26.22
C TRP A 365 16.55 35.44 -27.63
N ILE A 366 16.48 36.64 -28.20
CA ILE A 366 16.00 36.87 -29.57
C ILE A 366 17.15 36.70 -30.58
N THR A 367 18.37 37.02 -30.16
CA THR A 367 19.56 36.98 -31.01
C THR A 367 20.26 35.62 -30.97
N GLU A 368 20.94 35.27 -32.06
CA GLU A 368 21.67 33.99 -32.14
C GLU A 368 23.00 34.00 -31.36
N ASN A 369 23.51 35.18 -31.00
CA ASN A 369 24.78 35.33 -30.33
C ASN A 369 24.66 34.91 -28.85
N PRO A 370 25.39 33.89 -28.37
CA PRO A 370 25.41 33.54 -26.96
C PRO A 370 26.06 34.61 -26.09
N PHE A 371 26.80 35.55 -26.71
CA PHE A 371 27.68 36.49 -26.02
C PHE A 371 27.09 37.86 -25.68
N GLU A 372 25.86 38.15 -26.10
CA GLU A 372 25.21 39.46 -25.93
C GLU A 372 24.81 39.79 -24.48
N ASP A 373 24.66 41.09 -24.19
CA ASP A 373 24.26 41.60 -22.89
C ASP A 373 22.82 41.17 -22.55
N LEU A 374 22.63 40.64 -21.35
CA LEU A 374 21.34 40.17 -20.88
C LEU A 374 20.41 41.36 -20.63
N PRO A 375 19.13 41.31 -21.07
CA PRO A 375 18.15 42.32 -20.71
C PRO A 375 17.98 42.40 -19.18
N ASN A 376 17.56 43.55 -18.66
CA ASN A 376 17.34 43.74 -17.23
C ASN A 376 16.23 42.78 -16.74
N MET A 377 16.60 41.78 -15.93
CA MET A 377 15.70 40.72 -15.45
C MET A 377 15.54 40.80 -13.93
N ASN A 378 14.32 40.50 -13.46
CA ASN A 378 14.10 40.25 -12.05
C ASN A 378 14.83 38.97 -11.59
N SER A 379 15.21 38.88 -10.32
CA SER A 379 15.92 37.70 -9.77
C SER A 379 15.23 36.37 -10.08
N LYS A 380 13.90 36.29 -9.88
CA LYS A 380 13.08 35.10 -10.19
C LYS A 380 13.12 34.74 -11.68
N GLN A 381 13.02 35.74 -12.55
CA GLN A 381 13.06 35.54 -14.01
C GLN A 381 14.43 35.06 -14.47
N ARG A 382 15.50 35.61 -13.86
CA ARG A 382 16.88 35.20 -14.12
C ARG A 382 17.10 33.73 -13.81
N ILE A 383 16.66 33.27 -12.64
CA ILE A 383 16.74 31.86 -12.24
C ILE A 383 15.93 30.99 -13.21
N ALA A 384 14.69 31.39 -13.50
CA ALA A 384 13.82 30.60 -14.36
C ALA A 384 14.35 30.48 -15.80
N ALA A 385 14.87 31.57 -16.36
CA ALA A 385 15.52 31.57 -17.66
C ALA A 385 16.77 30.67 -17.65
N GLY A 386 17.61 30.77 -16.62
CA GLY A 386 18.80 29.91 -16.45
C GLY A 386 18.45 28.42 -16.46
N GLN A 387 17.48 28.02 -15.65
CA GLN A 387 16.99 26.65 -15.60
C GLN A 387 16.38 26.19 -16.92
N ALA A 388 15.60 27.05 -17.60
CA ALA A 388 15.06 26.74 -18.91
C ALA A 388 16.17 26.51 -19.95
N ALA A 389 17.22 27.33 -19.95
CA ALA A 389 18.38 27.15 -20.82
C ALA A 389 19.14 25.85 -20.52
N GLY A 390 19.31 25.49 -19.24
CA GLY A 390 19.94 24.23 -18.84
C GLY A 390 19.15 23.00 -19.30
N ILE A 391 17.82 23.02 -19.17
CA ILE A 391 16.96 21.93 -19.64
C ILE A 391 16.95 21.87 -21.17
N LEU A 392 16.84 23.01 -21.87
CA LEU A 392 16.92 23.04 -23.34
C LEU A 392 18.26 22.51 -23.84
N GLY A 393 19.38 22.93 -23.23
CA GLY A 393 20.71 22.41 -23.55
C GLY A 393 20.79 20.89 -23.38
N ARG A 394 20.21 20.37 -22.29
CA ARG A 394 20.08 18.93 -22.06
C ARG A 394 19.22 18.23 -23.12
N MET A 395 18.09 18.81 -23.52
CA MET A 395 17.21 18.25 -24.55
C MET A 395 17.93 18.12 -25.90
N TYR A 396 18.68 19.15 -26.32
CA TYR A 396 19.48 19.10 -27.55
C TYR A 396 20.67 18.14 -27.46
N LEU A 397 21.35 18.06 -26.30
CA LEU A 397 22.46 17.13 -26.09
C LEU A 397 22.01 15.67 -26.19
N ARG A 398 20.81 15.38 -25.69
CA ARG A 398 20.25 14.01 -25.62
C ARG A 398 19.33 13.64 -26.78
N GLY A 399 18.86 14.62 -27.56
CA GLY A 399 17.85 14.41 -28.59
C GLY A 399 16.45 14.08 -28.03
N GLU A 400 16.09 14.63 -26.86
CA GLU A 400 14.81 14.36 -26.21
C GLU A 400 13.74 15.37 -26.64
N GLY A 401 12.81 14.95 -27.50
CA GLY A 401 11.77 15.82 -28.06
C GLY A 401 12.26 16.77 -29.16
N VAL A 402 13.55 16.72 -29.50
CA VAL A 402 14.20 17.46 -30.58
C VAL A 402 15.27 16.58 -31.22
N GLU A 403 15.68 16.91 -32.45
CA GLU A 403 16.85 16.26 -33.05
C GLU A 403 18.12 16.60 -32.26
N GLN A 404 19.01 15.62 -32.10
CA GLN A 404 20.24 15.80 -31.34
C GLN A 404 21.15 16.79 -32.06
N ASP A 405 21.52 17.87 -31.38
CA ASP A 405 22.44 18.89 -31.91
C ASP A 405 23.34 19.43 -30.78
N ASN A 406 24.58 18.97 -30.79
CA ASN A 406 25.57 19.31 -29.79
C ASN A 406 25.97 20.80 -29.85
N LYS A 407 25.91 21.43 -31.03
CA LYS A 407 26.30 22.84 -31.18
C LYS A 407 25.28 23.77 -30.55
N THR A 408 23.99 23.51 -30.76
CA THR A 408 22.94 24.27 -30.08
C THR A 408 22.93 23.97 -28.59
N ALA A 409 23.17 22.72 -28.17
CA ALA A 409 23.33 22.38 -26.76
C ALA A 409 24.42 23.23 -26.07
N LEU A 410 25.61 23.34 -26.69
CA LEU A 410 26.69 24.19 -26.18
C LEU A 410 26.27 25.65 -26.02
N LYS A 411 25.58 26.21 -27.01
CA LYS A 411 25.08 27.60 -26.96
C LYS A 411 24.13 27.80 -25.77
N TRP A 412 23.24 26.85 -25.51
CA TRP A 412 22.30 26.93 -24.40
C TRP A 412 22.99 26.80 -23.04
N PHE A 413 23.96 25.90 -22.90
CA PHE A 413 24.73 25.79 -21.66
C PHE A 413 25.53 27.05 -21.36
N ILE A 414 26.16 27.68 -22.37
CA ILE A 414 26.86 28.97 -22.19
C ILE A 414 25.90 30.07 -21.71
N ARG A 415 24.66 30.10 -22.24
CA ARG A 415 23.63 31.04 -21.80
C ARG A 415 23.22 30.80 -20.34
N GLY A 416 22.97 29.56 -19.95
CA GLY A 416 22.61 29.22 -18.57
C GLY A 416 23.74 29.47 -17.57
N VAL A 417 24.98 29.21 -17.96
CA VAL A 417 26.19 29.50 -17.16
C VAL A 417 26.32 30.98 -16.82
N ARG A 418 26.01 31.89 -17.76
CA ARG A 418 25.97 33.35 -17.50
C ARG A 418 24.90 33.75 -16.48
N LEU A 419 23.87 32.93 -16.36
CA LEU A 419 22.80 33.09 -15.39
C LEU A 419 23.07 32.35 -14.07
N ASP A 420 24.26 31.76 -13.91
CA ASP A 420 24.67 30.96 -12.75
C ASP A 420 23.78 29.72 -12.51
N ASP A 421 23.31 29.07 -13.59
CA ASP A 421 22.49 27.87 -13.51
C ASP A 421 23.34 26.60 -13.26
N PRO A 422 23.09 25.82 -12.18
CA PRO A 422 23.86 24.62 -11.85
C PRO A 422 23.77 23.49 -12.89
N ALA A 423 22.60 23.30 -13.50
CA ALA A 423 22.41 22.27 -14.51
C ALA A 423 23.22 22.57 -15.78
N SER A 424 23.34 23.85 -16.13
CA SER A 424 24.15 24.33 -17.25
C SER A 424 25.65 24.23 -16.98
N TRP A 425 26.10 24.57 -15.77
CA TRP A 425 27.48 24.33 -15.32
C TRP A 425 27.85 22.85 -15.46
N ASN A 426 26.97 21.95 -15.01
CA ASN A 426 27.16 20.51 -15.16
C ASN A 426 27.15 20.06 -16.63
N GLY A 427 26.19 20.53 -17.44
CA GLY A 427 26.10 20.20 -18.86
C GLY A 427 27.36 20.60 -19.63
N LEU A 428 27.88 21.81 -19.39
CA LEU A 428 29.14 22.28 -19.98
C LEU A 428 30.34 21.47 -19.47
N GLY A 429 30.35 21.09 -18.19
CA GLY A 429 31.36 20.20 -17.61
C GLY A 429 31.42 18.84 -18.32
N ILE A 430 30.26 18.24 -18.61
CA ILE A 430 30.17 16.97 -19.37
C ILE A 430 30.75 17.16 -20.78
N MET A 431 30.42 18.26 -21.47
CA MET A 431 30.96 18.52 -22.82
C MET A 431 32.49 18.64 -22.82
N HIS A 432 33.09 19.31 -21.82
CA HIS A 432 34.54 19.37 -21.66
C HIS A 432 35.17 18.04 -21.25
N MET A 433 34.48 17.23 -20.45
CA MET A 433 34.95 15.93 -20.00
C MET A 433 34.98 14.91 -21.15
N GLU A 434 33.93 14.87 -21.96
CA GLU A 434 33.77 13.94 -23.09
C GLU A 434 34.46 14.46 -24.37
N GLY A 435 34.67 15.78 -24.49
CA GLY A 435 35.25 16.41 -25.68
C GLY A 435 34.23 16.64 -26.79
N ILE A 436 32.96 16.88 -26.45
CA ILE A 436 31.87 17.12 -27.40
C ILE A 436 31.87 18.59 -27.80
N GLU A 437 32.10 18.89 -29.09
CA GLU A 437 32.20 20.25 -29.68
C GLU A 437 33.28 21.18 -29.07
N VAL A 438 33.90 20.77 -27.97
CA VAL A 438 34.89 21.53 -27.19
C VAL A 438 36.08 20.60 -26.92
N PRO A 439 37.34 21.07 -26.94
CA PRO A 439 38.49 20.23 -26.65
C PRO A 439 38.39 19.61 -25.26
N LYS A 440 38.72 18.31 -25.18
CA LYS A 440 38.70 17.54 -23.94
C LYS A 440 39.65 18.17 -22.91
N ASN A 441 39.10 18.65 -21.81
CA ASN A 441 39.84 19.27 -20.71
C ASN A 441 39.24 18.88 -19.36
N LEU A 442 39.85 17.90 -18.70
CA LEU A 442 39.38 17.38 -17.41
C LEU A 442 39.47 18.42 -16.29
N GLU A 443 40.51 19.27 -16.27
CA GLU A 443 40.69 20.27 -15.21
C GLU A 443 39.61 21.36 -15.28
N GLN A 444 39.26 21.77 -16.51
CA GLN A 444 38.17 22.70 -16.73
C GLN A 444 36.81 22.05 -16.38
N ALA A 445 36.59 20.79 -16.76
CA ALA A 445 35.39 20.05 -16.37
C ALA A 445 35.24 19.96 -14.84
N MET A 446 36.31 19.62 -14.12
CA MET A 446 36.33 19.58 -12.65
C MET A 446 35.94 20.93 -12.02
N ARG A 447 36.48 22.03 -12.55
CA ARG A 447 36.12 23.38 -12.08
C ARG A 447 34.64 23.68 -12.28
N LEU A 448 34.11 23.37 -13.46
CA LEU A 448 32.69 23.57 -13.79
C LEU A 448 31.77 22.72 -12.90
N PHE A 449 32.13 21.45 -12.68
CA PHE A 449 31.38 20.58 -11.77
C PHE A 449 31.45 21.06 -10.32
N LYS A 450 32.58 21.61 -9.87
CA LYS A 450 32.71 22.18 -8.53
C LYS A 450 31.73 23.33 -8.31
N PHE A 451 31.65 24.27 -9.26
CA PHE A 451 30.66 25.36 -9.18
C PHE A 451 29.21 24.85 -9.12
N ALA A 452 28.89 23.79 -9.86
CA ALA A 452 27.56 23.17 -9.80
C ALA A 452 27.31 22.43 -8.46
N ALA A 453 28.32 21.73 -7.94
CA ALA A 453 28.23 20.97 -6.69
C ALA A 453 28.12 21.88 -5.44
N GLU A 454 28.75 23.06 -5.46
CA GLU A 454 28.59 24.11 -4.45
C GLU A 454 27.15 24.64 -4.36
N LYS A 455 26.35 24.45 -5.42
CA LYS A 455 24.91 24.73 -5.48
C LYS A 455 24.06 23.48 -5.23
N GLU A 456 24.65 22.45 -4.63
CA GLU A 456 24.01 21.18 -4.26
C GLU A 456 23.44 20.37 -5.44
N TYR A 457 23.95 20.59 -6.65
CA TYR A 457 23.47 19.88 -7.82
C TYR A 457 23.96 18.42 -7.87
N THR A 458 23.04 17.46 -7.75
CA THR A 458 23.36 16.04 -7.54
C THR A 458 24.22 15.42 -8.62
N GLU A 459 23.90 15.68 -9.89
CA GLU A 459 24.61 15.05 -11.00
C GLU A 459 26.05 15.57 -11.09
N ALA A 460 26.29 16.82 -10.69
CA ALA A 460 27.65 17.37 -10.61
C ALA A 460 28.45 16.75 -9.46
N GLN A 461 27.82 16.54 -8.29
CA GLN A 461 28.45 15.83 -7.17
C GLN A 461 28.87 14.41 -7.60
N VAL A 462 28.02 13.70 -8.35
CA VAL A 462 28.34 12.37 -8.88
C VAL A 462 29.47 12.43 -9.91
N ASN A 463 29.45 13.39 -10.83
CA ASN A 463 30.51 13.56 -11.82
C ASN A 463 31.86 13.89 -11.18
N LEU A 464 31.87 14.71 -10.12
CA LEU A 464 33.08 14.94 -9.31
C LEU A 464 33.53 13.68 -8.59
N GLY A 465 32.61 12.98 -7.93
CA GLY A 465 32.89 11.72 -7.25
C GLY A 465 33.53 10.69 -8.19
N LEU A 466 33.01 10.57 -9.41
CA LEU A 466 33.57 9.74 -10.47
C LEU A 466 35.00 10.13 -10.85
N ILE A 467 35.27 11.43 -11.01
CA ILE A 467 36.61 11.92 -11.33
C ILE A 467 37.58 11.60 -10.17
N TYR A 468 37.18 11.82 -8.92
CA TYR A 468 38.01 11.50 -7.76
C TYR A 468 38.20 10.00 -7.55
N LEU A 469 37.20 9.17 -7.87
CA LEU A 469 37.29 7.71 -7.79
C LEU A 469 38.37 7.17 -8.74
N HIS A 470 38.51 7.75 -9.93
CA HIS A 470 39.57 7.39 -10.87
C HIS A 470 40.95 7.98 -10.50
N GLN A 471 41.00 9.01 -9.65
CA GLN A 471 42.25 9.60 -9.17
C GLN A 471 42.80 8.80 -7.98
N LYS A 472 43.99 8.22 -8.16
CA LYS A 472 44.63 7.42 -7.12
C LYS A 472 44.91 8.27 -5.87
N GLY A 473 44.33 7.88 -4.73
CA GLY A 473 44.53 8.56 -3.45
C GLY A 473 43.45 9.57 -3.05
N SER A 474 42.39 9.75 -3.86
CA SER A 474 41.28 10.68 -3.57
C SER A 474 39.96 9.98 -3.23
N TYR A 475 40.01 8.74 -2.74
CA TYR A 475 38.81 7.95 -2.43
C TYR A 475 37.94 8.55 -1.33
N GLU A 476 38.54 9.19 -0.32
CA GLU A 476 37.79 9.86 0.76
C GLU A 476 36.94 11.02 0.22
N ALA A 477 37.51 11.85 -0.66
CA ALA A 477 36.77 12.91 -1.33
C ALA A 477 35.64 12.35 -2.20
N ALA A 478 35.90 11.26 -2.94
CA ALA A 478 34.87 10.58 -3.73
C ALA A 478 33.72 10.06 -2.86
N PHE A 479 34.05 9.46 -1.71
CA PHE A 479 33.08 8.93 -0.76
C PHE A 479 32.12 10.02 -0.26
N GLU A 480 32.64 11.18 0.14
CA GLU A 480 31.82 12.28 0.62
C GLU A 480 30.87 12.82 -0.47
N PHE A 481 31.36 13.02 -1.71
CA PHE A 481 30.49 13.46 -2.80
C PHE A 481 29.40 12.42 -3.15
N PHE A 482 29.74 11.13 -3.14
CA PHE A 482 28.73 10.08 -3.37
C PHE A 482 27.75 9.97 -2.21
N ARG A 483 28.18 10.18 -0.96
CA ARG A 483 27.30 10.21 0.21
C ARG A 483 26.28 11.33 0.10
N LEU A 484 26.71 12.56 -0.19
CA LEU A 484 25.82 13.72 -0.39
C LEU A 484 24.79 13.46 -1.51
N ALA A 485 25.25 12.94 -2.65
CA ALA A 485 24.35 12.62 -3.76
C ALA A 485 23.43 11.41 -3.45
N ALA A 486 23.87 10.45 -2.62
CA ALA A 486 23.08 9.29 -2.21
C ALA A 486 21.97 9.66 -1.21
N GLU A 487 22.20 10.66 -0.35
CA GLU A 487 21.18 11.26 0.52
C GLU A 487 20.04 11.88 -0.31
N GLN A 488 20.40 12.53 -1.42
CA GLN A 488 19.45 13.00 -2.44
C GLN A 488 18.92 11.89 -3.35
N LYS A 489 19.18 10.62 -3.01
CA LYS A 489 18.62 9.43 -3.68
C LYS A 489 19.06 9.27 -5.15
N HIS A 490 20.21 9.82 -5.53
CA HIS A 490 20.76 9.63 -6.87
C HIS A 490 21.26 8.18 -7.07
N ILE A 491 20.82 7.51 -8.14
CA ILE A 491 21.05 6.07 -8.31
C ILE A 491 22.51 5.71 -8.59
N LEU A 492 23.21 6.48 -9.43
CA LEU A 492 24.64 6.24 -9.65
C LEU A 492 25.45 6.46 -8.36
N ALA A 493 25.06 7.43 -7.54
CA ALA A 493 25.77 7.71 -6.29
C ALA A 493 25.64 6.53 -5.33
N GLN A 494 24.42 6.01 -5.17
CA GLN A 494 24.15 4.83 -4.36
C GLN A 494 24.89 3.58 -4.88
N TYR A 495 24.98 3.41 -6.20
CA TYR A 495 25.74 2.31 -6.80
C TYR A 495 27.24 2.40 -6.49
N TYR A 496 27.89 3.53 -6.77
CA TYR A 496 29.32 3.69 -6.50
C TYR A 496 29.63 3.65 -5.01
N LEU A 497 28.75 4.19 -4.17
CA LEU A 497 28.88 4.07 -2.72
C LEU A 497 28.81 2.59 -2.27
N ALA A 498 27.95 1.78 -2.89
CA ALA A 498 27.89 0.34 -2.64
C ALA A 498 29.18 -0.38 -3.06
N GLU A 499 29.74 -0.05 -4.23
CA GLU A 499 31.02 -0.59 -4.69
C GLU A 499 32.16 -0.22 -3.73
N MET A 500 32.19 1.04 -3.27
CA MET A 500 33.18 1.50 -2.30
C MET A 500 33.10 0.76 -0.96
N TYR A 501 31.89 0.52 -0.45
CA TYR A 501 31.69 -0.29 0.76
C TYR A 501 32.01 -1.78 0.56
N GLU A 502 31.83 -2.34 -0.64
CA GLU A 502 32.16 -3.74 -0.92
C GLU A 502 33.68 -3.93 -1.02
N GLU A 503 34.35 -3.04 -1.74
CA GLU A 503 35.78 -3.12 -1.98
C GLU A 503 36.59 -2.67 -0.74
N GLY A 504 36.04 -1.75 0.06
CA GLY A 504 36.72 -1.09 1.17
C GLY A 504 37.52 0.14 0.72
N LEU A 505 37.01 0.88 -0.27
CA LEU A 505 37.65 2.09 -0.81
C LEU A 505 37.13 3.34 -0.09
N GLY A 506 37.99 4.05 0.63
CA GLY A 506 37.62 5.29 1.34
C GLY A 506 36.74 5.08 2.58
N ALA A 507 36.16 3.90 2.77
CA ALA A 507 35.44 3.46 3.95
C ALA A 507 35.71 1.97 4.22
N GLU A 508 35.47 1.52 5.46
CA GLU A 508 35.59 0.10 5.82
C GLU A 508 34.50 -0.74 5.14
N ARG A 509 34.79 -2.03 4.95
CA ARG A 509 33.82 -2.96 4.39
C ARG A 509 32.61 -3.09 5.30
N TYR A 510 31.43 -2.76 4.79
CA TYR A 510 30.22 -2.75 5.59
C TYR A 510 29.01 -3.35 4.87
N CYS A 511 28.13 -3.99 5.64
CA CYS A 511 26.93 -4.66 5.14
C CYS A 511 25.89 -3.69 4.52
N THR A 512 26.06 -2.38 4.66
CA THR A 512 25.24 -1.34 4.04
C THR A 512 25.31 -1.39 2.53
N ALA A 513 26.37 -1.97 1.94
CA ALA A 513 26.46 -2.21 0.51
C ALA A 513 25.23 -2.96 -0.03
N ALA A 514 24.72 -3.97 0.70
CA ALA A 514 23.51 -4.71 0.33
C ALA A 514 22.28 -3.79 0.26
N ALA A 515 22.16 -2.83 1.18
CA ALA A 515 21.04 -1.89 1.22
C ALA A 515 21.12 -0.91 0.03
N TYR A 516 22.29 -0.40 -0.30
CA TYR A 516 22.47 0.48 -1.46
C TYR A 516 22.22 -0.24 -2.79
N TYR A 517 22.79 -1.43 -2.98
CA TYR A 517 22.51 -2.24 -4.18
C TYR A 517 21.03 -2.60 -4.30
N LYS A 518 20.36 -2.91 -3.19
CA LYS A 518 18.91 -3.10 -3.16
C LYS A 518 18.17 -1.85 -3.65
N MET A 519 18.51 -0.65 -3.18
CA MET A 519 17.88 0.59 -3.63
C MET A 519 18.05 0.83 -5.14
N VAL A 520 19.24 0.54 -5.67
CA VAL A 520 19.54 0.64 -7.11
C VAL A 520 18.70 -0.35 -7.90
N ALA A 521 18.68 -1.62 -7.49
CA ALA A 521 17.89 -2.68 -8.13
C ALA A 521 16.38 -2.37 -8.11
N GLU A 522 15.86 -1.87 -6.98
CA GLU A 522 14.46 -1.52 -6.84
C GLU A 522 14.07 -0.32 -7.72
N ARG A 523 14.94 0.68 -7.86
CA ARG A 523 14.66 1.87 -8.67
C ARG A 523 14.85 1.63 -10.17
N GLY A 524 15.90 0.90 -10.57
CA GLY A 524 16.26 0.59 -11.94
C GLY A 524 15.45 -0.55 -12.59
N ASP A 525 14.14 -0.61 -12.33
CA ASP A 525 13.24 -1.62 -12.92
C ASP A 525 12.46 -1.06 -14.12
N TRP A 526 13.15 -0.84 -15.25
CA TRP A 526 12.56 -0.28 -16.48
C TRP A 526 11.66 -1.27 -17.22
N LEU A 527 12.08 -2.54 -17.32
CA LEU A 527 11.47 -3.53 -18.21
C LEU A 527 10.37 -4.36 -17.55
N HIS A 528 10.49 -4.67 -16.24
CA HIS A 528 9.65 -5.69 -15.58
C HIS A 528 9.06 -5.23 -14.24
N SER A 529 8.70 -3.94 -14.15
CA SER A 529 8.04 -3.38 -12.98
C SER A 529 6.62 -3.92 -12.77
N PRO A 530 6.37 -4.66 -11.66
CA PRO A 530 5.05 -5.19 -11.36
C PRO A 530 4.08 -4.07 -10.95
N PHE A 531 4.58 -2.92 -10.52
CA PHE A 531 3.79 -1.82 -9.97
C PHE A 531 2.85 -1.18 -10.98
N ARG A 532 3.30 -0.96 -12.22
CA ARG A 532 2.45 -0.35 -13.26
C ARG A 532 1.21 -1.20 -13.54
N ILE A 533 1.41 -2.51 -13.68
CA ILE A 533 0.31 -3.47 -13.93
C ILE A 533 -0.56 -3.58 -12.69
N ALA A 534 0.05 -3.72 -11.50
CA ALA A 534 -0.68 -3.83 -10.24
C ALA A 534 -1.61 -2.62 -10.00
N TYR A 535 -1.07 -1.43 -10.17
CA TYR A 535 -1.76 -0.17 -9.94
C TYR A 535 -2.89 0.06 -10.96
N THR A 536 -2.61 -0.18 -12.25
CA THR A 536 -3.64 -0.05 -13.29
C THR A 536 -4.76 -1.07 -13.08
N SER A 537 -4.44 -2.33 -12.76
CA SER A 537 -5.42 -3.34 -12.38
C SER A 537 -6.26 -2.91 -11.17
N TYR A 538 -5.61 -2.35 -10.14
CA TYR A 538 -6.30 -1.84 -8.95
C TYR A 538 -7.30 -0.72 -9.30
N ARG A 539 -6.88 0.28 -10.08
CA ARG A 539 -7.74 1.38 -10.54
C ARG A 539 -8.90 0.89 -11.41
N THR A 540 -8.68 -0.12 -12.24
CA THR A 540 -9.76 -0.74 -13.04
C THR A 540 -10.72 -1.61 -12.20
N GLY A 541 -10.44 -1.82 -10.91
CA GLY A 541 -11.25 -2.64 -10.01
C GLY A 541 -10.90 -4.13 -10.00
N ASP A 542 -9.91 -4.57 -10.79
CA ASP A 542 -9.45 -5.95 -10.81
C ASP A 542 -8.46 -6.23 -9.67
N ARG A 543 -9.00 -6.37 -8.45
CA ARG A 543 -8.23 -6.58 -7.20
C ARG A 543 -7.38 -7.84 -7.24
N ASP A 544 -7.84 -8.87 -7.94
CA ASP A 544 -7.17 -10.15 -8.06
C ASP A 544 -5.83 -10.07 -8.79
N SER A 545 -5.82 -9.42 -9.95
CA SER A 545 -4.61 -9.17 -10.74
C SER A 545 -3.71 -8.16 -10.04
N ALA A 546 -4.29 -7.15 -9.38
CA ALA A 546 -3.53 -6.23 -8.55
C ALA A 546 -2.79 -6.96 -7.44
N LEU A 547 -3.49 -7.83 -6.69
CA LEU A 547 -2.92 -8.62 -5.59
C LEU A 547 -1.76 -9.50 -6.07
N ILE A 548 -1.91 -10.22 -7.20
CA ILE A 548 -0.83 -11.07 -7.74
C ILE A 548 0.43 -10.25 -8.06
N ASN A 549 0.27 -9.10 -8.73
CA ASN A 549 1.42 -8.29 -9.11
C ASN A 549 2.09 -7.64 -7.90
N TYR A 550 1.32 -7.17 -6.91
CA TYR A 550 1.90 -6.73 -5.64
C TYR A 550 2.58 -7.87 -4.89
N LEU A 551 2.06 -9.10 -4.96
CA LEU A 551 2.66 -10.28 -4.34
C LEU A 551 4.00 -10.63 -4.96
N LEU A 552 4.11 -10.56 -6.29
CA LEU A 552 5.38 -10.70 -7.00
C LEU A 552 6.38 -9.62 -6.57
N ALA A 553 5.94 -8.37 -6.44
CA ALA A 553 6.78 -7.31 -5.91
C ALA A 553 7.21 -7.58 -4.46
N ALA A 554 6.29 -8.07 -3.62
CA ALA A 554 6.54 -8.35 -2.22
C ALA A 554 7.60 -9.43 -2.01
N GLU A 555 7.58 -10.50 -2.84
CA GLU A 555 8.59 -11.56 -2.83
C GLU A 555 9.94 -11.12 -3.43
N ARG A 556 9.98 -10.08 -4.27
CA ARG A 556 11.23 -9.46 -4.75
C ARG A 556 11.88 -8.54 -3.70
N GLY A 557 11.20 -8.29 -2.58
CA GLY A 557 11.73 -7.51 -1.46
C GLY A 557 11.26 -6.06 -1.37
N TYR A 558 10.40 -5.60 -2.30
CA TYR A 558 9.86 -4.24 -2.26
C TYR A 558 8.95 -4.05 -1.03
N GLU A 559 9.33 -3.14 -0.12
CA GLU A 559 8.50 -2.74 1.04
C GLU A 559 7.08 -2.35 0.60
N LEU A 560 6.99 -1.52 -0.44
CA LEU A 560 5.73 -1.06 -0.98
C LEU A 560 4.82 -2.20 -1.46
N GLY A 561 5.42 -3.20 -2.11
CA GLY A 561 4.71 -4.39 -2.55
C GLY A 561 4.13 -5.13 -1.35
N GLN A 562 4.91 -5.30 -0.29
CA GLN A 562 4.50 -5.98 0.94
C GLN A 562 3.35 -5.22 1.62
N ALA A 563 3.47 -3.91 1.81
CA ALA A 563 2.43 -3.09 2.41
C ALA A 563 1.12 -3.14 1.60
N ASN A 564 1.19 -3.01 0.27
CA ASN A 564 0.02 -3.08 -0.62
C ASN A 564 -0.62 -4.47 -0.65
N THR A 565 0.18 -5.55 -0.63
CA THR A 565 -0.37 -6.91 -0.52
C THR A 565 -1.11 -7.11 0.79
N ALA A 566 -0.49 -6.70 1.90
CA ALA A 566 -1.08 -6.85 3.22
C ALA A 566 -2.40 -6.08 3.29
N TRP A 567 -2.42 -4.85 2.79
CA TRP A 567 -3.63 -4.04 2.73
C TRP A 567 -4.74 -4.60 1.83
N LEU A 568 -4.41 -5.19 0.67
CA LEU A 568 -5.40 -5.84 -0.19
C LEU A 568 -5.95 -7.13 0.43
N LEU A 569 -5.14 -7.83 1.22
CA LEU A 569 -5.55 -9.03 1.94
C LEU A 569 -6.37 -8.67 3.19
N ASP A 570 -6.04 -7.57 3.85
CA ASP A 570 -6.68 -7.04 5.06
C ASP A 570 -8.01 -6.35 4.72
N GLN A 571 -9.12 -7.10 4.79
CA GLN A 571 -10.45 -6.57 4.53
C GLN A 571 -11.14 -6.02 5.79
N ASP A 572 -10.51 -6.15 6.95
CA ASP A 572 -11.10 -5.71 8.22
C ASP A 572 -10.89 -4.20 8.44
N LYS A 573 -11.84 -3.40 7.93
CA LYS A 573 -11.83 -1.93 8.08
C LYS A 573 -12.75 -1.42 9.20
N SER A 574 -13.55 -2.27 9.85
CA SER A 574 -14.60 -1.83 10.79
C SER A 574 -14.30 -2.27 12.22
N ARG A 575 -14.64 -1.44 13.22
CA ARG A 575 -14.54 -1.82 14.65
C ARG A 575 -15.74 -2.64 15.14
N TRP A 576 -16.82 -2.66 14.38
CA TRP A 576 -18.08 -3.28 14.71
C TRP A 576 -18.43 -4.37 13.69
N HIS A 577 -18.37 -5.62 14.14
CA HIS A 577 -18.75 -6.78 13.35
C HIS A 577 -20.00 -7.38 13.99
N PRO A 578 -21.19 -7.26 13.36
CA PRO A 578 -22.31 -8.07 13.80
C PRO A 578 -21.93 -9.55 13.58
N PRO A 579 -21.87 -10.37 14.64
CA PRO A 579 -21.22 -11.70 14.62
C PRO A 579 -21.86 -12.73 13.68
N HIS A 580 -22.92 -12.37 12.96
CA HIS A 580 -23.75 -13.31 12.18
C HIS A 580 -24.02 -12.89 10.72
N LEU A 581 -23.56 -11.71 10.26
CA LEU A 581 -23.91 -11.22 8.92
C LEU A 581 -22.78 -11.27 7.87
N ILE A 582 -21.55 -11.57 8.28
CA ILE A 582 -20.37 -11.53 7.40
C ILE A 582 -19.70 -12.91 7.38
N PRO A 583 -19.31 -13.44 6.20
CA PRO A 583 -18.58 -14.70 6.12
C PRO A 583 -17.28 -14.63 6.92
N LYS A 584 -16.99 -15.67 7.71
CA LYS A 584 -15.67 -15.85 8.34
C LYS A 584 -14.62 -15.72 7.25
N ILE A 585 -13.67 -14.80 7.43
CA ILE A 585 -12.56 -14.59 6.51
C ILE A 585 -11.69 -15.85 6.52
N ASP A 586 -11.16 -16.24 5.36
CA ASP A 586 -10.30 -17.42 5.25
C ASP A 586 -9.06 -17.28 6.15
N PRO A 587 -8.81 -18.19 7.11
CA PRO A 587 -7.66 -18.09 8.03
C PRO A 587 -6.30 -18.04 7.30
N PHE A 588 -6.23 -18.66 6.12
CA PHE A 588 -5.06 -18.61 5.24
C PHE A 588 -4.74 -17.18 4.78
N ARG A 589 -5.78 -16.40 4.46
CA ARG A 589 -5.64 -15.03 3.96
C ARG A 589 -5.13 -14.09 5.04
N GLU A 590 -5.69 -14.18 6.25
CA GLU A 590 -5.25 -13.40 7.41
C GLU A 590 -3.81 -13.71 7.78
N ARG A 591 -3.44 -15.00 7.75
CA ARG A 591 -2.06 -15.42 8.00
C ARG A 591 -1.09 -14.85 6.97
N LEU A 592 -1.48 -14.85 5.69
CA LEU A 592 -0.68 -14.24 4.63
C LEU A 592 -0.57 -12.72 4.79
N ALA A 593 -1.65 -12.05 5.18
CA ALA A 593 -1.65 -10.61 5.48
C ALA A 593 -0.68 -10.27 6.62
N LEU A 594 -0.71 -11.04 7.72
CA LEU A 594 0.22 -10.87 8.84
C LEU A 594 1.67 -10.96 8.39
N ILE A 595 2.02 -11.96 7.58
CA ILE A 595 3.40 -12.14 7.08
C ILE A 595 3.87 -10.90 6.33
N TYR A 596 3.04 -10.34 5.45
CA TYR A 596 3.43 -9.16 4.68
C TYR A 596 3.41 -7.87 5.50
N TRP A 597 2.51 -7.73 6.48
CA TRP A 597 2.59 -6.65 7.46
C TRP A 597 3.91 -6.71 8.24
N THR A 598 4.31 -7.88 8.72
CA THR A 598 5.58 -8.08 9.43
C THR A 598 6.79 -7.76 8.53
N ARG A 599 6.79 -8.23 7.28
CA ARG A 599 7.90 -7.96 6.35
C ARG A 599 8.02 -6.47 6.04
N SER A 600 6.90 -5.79 5.81
CA SER A 600 6.84 -4.34 5.59
C SER A 600 7.30 -3.56 6.83
N ALA A 601 6.84 -3.97 8.03
CA ALA A 601 7.24 -3.39 9.30
C ALA A 601 8.76 -3.51 9.55
N ASN A 602 9.36 -4.65 9.21
CA ASN A 602 10.81 -4.87 9.33
C ASN A 602 11.64 -4.03 8.35
N GLN A 603 11.01 -3.47 7.30
CA GLN A 603 11.64 -2.49 6.40
C GLN A 603 11.43 -1.04 6.83
N GLY A 604 10.81 -0.80 7.99
CA GLY A 604 10.63 0.54 8.56
C GLY A 604 9.28 1.20 8.24
N ASN A 605 8.28 0.43 7.80
CA ASN A 605 6.92 0.95 7.65
C ASN A 605 6.20 0.98 9.00
N VAL A 606 5.92 2.19 9.48
CA VAL A 606 5.32 2.45 10.79
C VAL A 606 3.90 1.89 10.91
N ASP A 607 3.03 2.21 9.94
CA ASP A 607 1.64 1.76 9.96
C ASP A 607 1.54 0.23 9.88
N SER A 608 2.45 -0.39 9.13
CA SER A 608 2.56 -1.85 9.06
C SER A 608 2.92 -2.46 10.42
N ARG A 609 3.74 -1.78 11.22
CA ARG A 609 4.12 -2.24 12.57
C ARG A 609 2.96 -2.14 13.56
N VAL A 610 2.20 -1.04 13.50
CA VAL A 610 0.97 -0.90 14.32
C VAL A 610 -0.05 -1.98 13.93
N LYS A 611 -0.24 -2.22 12.63
CA LYS A 611 -1.14 -3.30 12.15
C LYS A 611 -0.68 -4.69 12.56
N MET A 612 0.62 -4.95 12.53
CA MET A 612 1.16 -6.20 13.06
C MET A 612 0.79 -6.39 14.54
N GLY A 613 0.85 -5.32 15.35
CA GLY A 613 0.37 -5.33 16.73
C GLY A 613 -1.13 -5.65 16.83
N ASP A 614 -1.95 -5.02 16.00
CA ASP A 614 -3.40 -5.26 15.97
C ASP A 614 -3.75 -6.72 15.63
N TYR A 615 -2.99 -7.35 14.73
CA TYR A 615 -3.18 -8.75 14.36
C TYR A 615 -2.86 -9.69 15.52
N TYR A 616 -1.76 -9.46 16.25
CA TYR A 616 -1.44 -10.22 17.46
C TYR A 616 -2.46 -9.98 18.59
N PHE A 617 -2.96 -8.76 18.70
CA PHE A 617 -3.98 -8.38 19.68
C PHE A 617 -5.32 -9.08 19.40
N LYS A 618 -5.76 -9.12 18.13
CA LYS A 618 -7.03 -9.76 17.73
C LYS A 618 -6.91 -11.28 17.54
N GLY A 619 -5.72 -11.82 17.35
CA GLY A 619 -5.50 -13.22 16.99
C GLY A 619 -5.86 -13.55 15.55
N PHE A 620 -5.56 -12.64 14.62
CA PHE A 620 -5.77 -12.87 13.18
C PHE A 620 -4.59 -13.62 12.57
N GLY A 621 -4.86 -14.77 11.93
CA GLY A 621 -3.82 -15.64 11.34
C GLY A 621 -2.88 -16.34 12.34
N THR A 622 -2.87 -15.93 13.61
CA THR A 622 -2.12 -16.49 14.75
C THR A 622 -3.00 -16.58 15.99
N GLU A 623 -2.53 -17.25 17.03
CA GLU A 623 -3.16 -17.18 18.35
C GLU A 623 -3.02 -15.77 18.95
N VAL A 624 -3.95 -15.41 19.83
CA VAL A 624 -3.95 -14.12 20.54
C VAL A 624 -2.71 -14.04 21.43
N ASN A 625 -1.88 -13.01 21.23
CA ASN A 625 -0.70 -12.78 22.04
C ASN A 625 -0.53 -11.28 22.35
N TYR A 626 -0.93 -10.91 23.56
CA TYR A 626 -0.91 -9.52 24.00
C TYR A 626 0.50 -8.99 24.29
N GLU A 627 1.43 -9.84 24.72
CA GLU A 627 2.82 -9.44 24.99
C GLU A 627 3.54 -9.05 23.69
N LYS A 628 3.37 -9.86 22.64
CA LYS A 628 3.89 -9.55 21.30
C LYS A 628 3.25 -8.28 20.73
N ALA A 629 1.95 -8.09 20.93
CA ALA A 629 1.28 -6.86 20.52
C ALA A 629 1.87 -5.63 21.23
N ALA A 630 2.06 -5.69 22.55
CA ALA A 630 2.69 -4.62 23.33
C ALA A 630 4.11 -4.30 22.85
N ALA A 631 4.91 -5.33 22.56
CA ALA A 631 6.25 -5.15 22.01
C ALA A 631 6.22 -4.42 20.65
N CYS A 632 5.27 -4.77 19.77
CA CYS A 632 5.10 -4.09 18.48
C CYS A 632 4.75 -2.60 18.66
N TYR A 633 3.78 -2.29 19.52
CA TYR A 633 3.38 -0.91 19.77
C TYR A 633 4.47 -0.09 20.45
N ARG A 634 5.22 -0.66 21.40
CA ARG A 634 6.35 0.02 22.04
C ARG A 634 7.40 0.46 21.03
N VAL A 635 7.78 -0.43 20.11
CA VAL A 635 8.77 -0.08 19.09
C VAL A 635 8.21 1.01 18.15
N ALA A 636 6.94 0.92 17.75
CA ALA A 636 6.32 1.94 16.91
C ALA A 636 6.14 3.30 17.63
N ALA A 637 5.96 3.30 18.95
CA ALA A 637 5.83 4.51 19.77
C ALA A 637 7.20 5.17 20.02
N GLU A 638 8.23 4.41 20.37
CA GLU A 638 9.56 4.94 20.75
C GLU A 638 10.45 5.25 19.55
N VAL A 639 10.52 4.35 18.56
CA VAL A 639 11.46 4.47 17.43
C VAL A 639 10.85 5.25 16.27
N GLU A 640 9.57 5.02 16.01
CA GLU A 640 8.87 5.55 14.82
C GLU A 640 7.91 6.69 15.14
N LEU A 641 7.77 7.02 16.44
CA LEU A 641 6.96 8.13 16.94
C LEU A 641 5.52 8.12 16.40
N SER A 642 4.88 6.94 16.37
CA SER A 642 3.49 6.81 15.94
C SER A 642 2.52 7.20 17.06
N ALA A 643 1.72 8.24 16.85
CA ALA A 643 0.66 8.65 17.77
C ALA A 643 -0.34 7.50 18.04
N MET A 644 -0.72 6.74 17.01
CA MET A 644 -1.62 5.60 17.18
C MET A 644 -1.03 4.49 18.06
N ALA A 645 0.26 4.19 17.90
CA ALA A 645 0.94 3.21 18.73
C ALA A 645 1.01 3.65 20.19
N MET A 646 1.30 4.93 20.43
CA MET A 646 1.31 5.53 21.78
C MET A 646 -0.07 5.42 22.43
N TRP A 647 -1.15 5.75 21.71
CA TRP A 647 -2.51 5.61 22.21
C TRP A 647 -2.87 4.15 22.52
N ASN A 648 -2.53 3.21 21.62
CA ASN A 648 -2.75 1.77 21.84
C ASN A 648 -1.99 1.26 23.08
N LEU A 649 -0.74 1.68 23.27
CA LEU A 649 0.08 1.30 24.41
C LEU A 649 -0.48 1.88 25.73
N GLY A 650 -0.92 3.15 25.71
CA GLY A 650 -1.62 3.76 26.85
C GLY A 650 -2.87 2.99 27.24
N TRP A 651 -3.66 2.54 26.26
CA TRP A 651 -4.84 1.71 26.48
C TRP A 651 -4.48 0.32 27.04
N MET A 652 -3.37 -0.28 26.63
CA MET A 652 -2.89 -1.56 27.19
C MET A 652 -2.48 -1.42 28.66
N HIS A 653 -1.77 -0.35 29.03
CA HIS A 653 -1.42 -0.05 30.42
C HIS A 653 -2.65 0.29 31.29
N GLU A 654 -3.67 0.97 30.74
CA GLU A 654 -4.91 1.27 31.46
C GLU A 654 -5.66 -0.01 31.88
N ASN A 655 -5.68 -1.03 31.01
CA ASN A 655 -6.43 -2.26 31.22
C ASN A 655 -5.58 -3.42 31.77
N GLY A 656 -4.25 -3.32 31.75
CA GLY A 656 -3.36 -4.39 32.18
C GLY A 656 -3.32 -5.58 31.22
N ILE A 657 -3.48 -5.35 29.91
CA ILE A 657 -3.53 -6.41 28.89
C ILE A 657 -2.14 -6.51 28.25
N GLY A 658 -1.44 -7.63 28.45
CA GLY A 658 -0.09 -7.87 27.91
C GLY A 658 1.03 -7.07 28.57
N VAL A 659 0.69 -6.06 29.38
CA VAL A 659 1.63 -5.26 30.18
C VAL A 659 1.01 -5.04 31.55
N ALA A 660 1.87 -4.79 32.56
CA ALA A 660 1.41 -4.42 33.89
C ALA A 660 0.52 -3.17 33.84
N LYS A 661 -0.54 -3.21 34.65
CA LYS A 661 -1.50 -2.13 34.76
C LYS A 661 -0.86 -0.94 35.48
N ASP A 662 -0.76 0.19 34.79
CA ASP A 662 -0.18 1.43 35.33
C ASP A 662 -0.92 2.64 34.75
N PHE A 663 -1.64 3.36 35.62
CA PHE A 663 -2.40 4.53 35.21
C PHE A 663 -1.52 5.76 34.93
N HIS A 664 -0.38 5.90 35.60
CA HIS A 664 0.53 7.02 35.36
C HIS A 664 1.22 6.88 34.00
N LEU A 665 1.71 5.67 33.70
CA LEU A 665 2.31 5.39 32.42
C LEU A 665 1.28 5.48 31.29
N ALA A 666 0.05 5.01 31.52
CA ALA A 666 -1.06 5.19 30.58
C ALA A 666 -1.33 6.67 30.26
N LYS A 667 -1.41 7.53 31.28
CA LYS A 667 -1.58 8.99 31.10
C LYS A 667 -0.44 9.57 30.26
N ARG A 668 0.82 9.24 30.61
CA ARG A 668 2.00 9.73 29.88
C ARG A 668 1.95 9.38 28.40
N TRP A 669 1.57 8.15 28.04
CA TRP A 669 1.44 7.74 26.65
C TRP A 669 0.30 8.45 25.92
N TYR A 670 -0.82 8.72 26.59
CA TYR A 670 -1.89 9.53 26.04
C TYR A 670 -1.45 10.98 25.79
N ASP A 671 -0.76 11.60 26.74
CA ASP A 671 -0.23 12.97 26.59
C ASP A 671 0.81 13.04 25.46
N GLN A 672 1.69 12.03 25.34
CA GLN A 672 2.68 11.95 24.26
C GLN A 672 2.03 11.71 22.88
N SER A 673 0.94 10.93 22.83
CA SER A 673 0.15 10.78 21.60
C SER A 673 -0.42 12.12 21.14
N LEU A 674 -0.84 12.98 22.08
CA LEU A 674 -1.39 14.30 21.79
C LEU A 674 -0.32 15.27 21.28
N SER A 675 0.87 15.28 21.92
CA SER A 675 1.97 16.14 21.49
C SER A 675 2.51 15.76 20.11
N THR A 676 2.43 14.47 19.76
CA THR A 676 2.89 13.95 18.47
C THR A 676 1.89 14.27 17.35
N ASN A 677 0.58 14.21 17.62
CA ASN A 677 -0.44 14.48 16.62
C ASN A 677 -1.59 15.33 17.20
N PRO A 678 -1.73 16.60 16.77
CA PRO A 678 -2.79 17.48 17.27
C PRO A 678 -4.19 17.01 16.85
N ASP A 679 -4.33 16.28 15.73
CA ASP A 679 -5.62 15.73 15.28
C ASP A 679 -6.17 14.68 16.28
N ALA A 680 -5.31 14.14 17.15
CA ALA A 680 -5.68 13.17 18.18
C ALA A 680 -6.29 13.82 19.44
N TYR A 681 -6.51 15.14 19.48
CA TYR A 681 -7.04 15.85 20.65
C TYR A 681 -8.32 15.23 21.23
N LEU A 682 -9.37 15.11 20.41
CA LEU A 682 -10.66 14.57 20.86
C LEU A 682 -10.59 13.12 21.37
N PRO A 683 -10.00 12.14 20.64
CA PRO A 683 -9.92 10.78 21.13
C PRO A 683 -9.05 10.65 22.39
N VAL A 684 -7.93 11.38 22.48
CA VAL A 684 -7.04 11.34 23.64
C VAL A 684 -7.72 11.91 24.89
N THR A 685 -8.36 13.06 24.78
CA THR A 685 -9.10 13.69 25.90
C THR A 685 -10.22 12.79 26.41
N LEU A 686 -10.99 12.15 25.53
CA LEU A 686 -11.99 11.16 25.93
C LEU A 686 -11.37 9.95 26.64
N SER A 687 -10.22 9.44 26.18
CA SER A 687 -9.50 8.38 26.90
C SER A 687 -8.96 8.82 28.26
N LEU A 688 -8.52 10.08 28.39
CA LEU A 688 -8.09 10.64 29.67
C LEU A 688 -9.27 10.79 30.64
N ILE A 689 -10.42 11.31 30.19
CA ILE A 689 -11.66 11.37 31.00
C ILE A 689 -12.05 9.96 31.47
N LYS A 690 -11.99 8.97 30.57
CA LYS A 690 -12.23 7.56 30.90
C LYS A 690 -11.22 7.02 31.92
N LEU A 691 -9.94 7.38 31.80
CA LEU A 691 -8.88 7.00 32.73
C LEU A 691 -9.14 7.59 34.12
N TYR A 692 -9.45 8.89 34.20
CA TYR A 692 -9.76 9.58 35.45
C TYR A 692 -11.01 9.01 36.13
N THR A 693 -12.09 8.77 35.37
CA THR A 693 -13.32 8.16 35.91
C THR A 693 -13.08 6.75 36.44
N LYS A 694 -12.27 5.93 35.75
CA LYS A 694 -11.85 4.61 36.26
C LYS A 694 -10.99 4.72 37.52
N SER A 695 -10.05 5.65 37.56
CA SER A 695 -9.20 5.89 38.73
C SER A 695 -10.04 6.30 39.95
N PHE A 696 -10.96 7.25 39.75
CA PHE A 696 -11.92 7.70 40.76
C PHE A 696 -12.83 6.57 41.25
N TRP A 697 -13.34 5.73 40.34
CA TRP A 697 -14.15 4.57 40.69
C TRP A 697 -13.37 3.55 41.53
N ASN A 698 -12.11 3.28 41.18
CA ASN A 698 -11.25 2.38 41.96
C ASN A 698 -10.96 2.96 43.36
N TYR A 699 -10.75 4.27 43.44
CA TYR A 699 -10.57 4.97 44.71
C TYR A 699 -11.80 4.84 45.62
N ILE A 700 -13.01 5.04 45.08
CA ILE A 700 -14.27 4.94 45.86
C ILE A 700 -14.58 3.50 46.26
N THR A 701 -14.38 2.54 45.36
CA THR A 701 -14.75 1.15 45.62
C THR A 701 -13.78 0.42 46.54
N GLY A 702 -12.65 1.04 46.90
CA GLY A 702 -11.64 0.43 47.76
C GLY A 702 -11.05 -0.86 47.18
N TYR A 703 -11.25 -1.12 45.89
CA TYR A 703 -10.65 -2.24 45.18
C TYR A 703 -9.18 -1.89 44.94
N GLY A 704 -8.41 -1.99 46.02
CA GLY A 704 -6.98 -1.76 46.05
C GLY A 704 -6.26 -2.71 45.11
N THR A 705 -5.34 -2.13 44.35
CA THR A 705 -3.99 -2.67 44.12
C THR A 705 -3.71 -3.96 44.90
N SER A 706 -4.03 -5.10 44.29
CA SER A 706 -3.67 -6.42 44.77
C SER A 706 -2.74 -7.06 43.75
N ALA A 707 -1.52 -6.53 43.66
CA ALA A 707 -0.33 -7.22 43.19
C ALA A 707 0.90 -6.37 43.60
N ASP A 708 1.42 -6.65 44.80
CA ASP A 708 2.76 -6.34 45.31
C ASP A 708 3.35 -4.96 45.05
N ASP A 709 2.96 -4.00 45.89
CA ASP A 709 3.94 -3.08 46.47
C ASP A 709 4.69 -3.82 47.59
N SER A 710 5.74 -4.55 47.20
CA SER A 710 6.89 -4.75 48.09
C SER A 710 8.10 -4.11 47.41
N ASP A 711 8.61 -3.07 48.07
CA ASP A 711 9.81 -2.32 47.74
C ASP A 711 11.01 -3.21 47.38
N GLU A 712 11.20 -3.52 46.08
CA GLU A 712 12.53 -3.82 45.52
C GLU A 712 12.66 -3.70 43.98
N SER A 713 11.71 -3.05 43.27
CA SER A 713 11.82 -2.87 41.79
C SER A 713 12.12 -1.44 41.35
N SER A 714 11.84 -0.42 42.17
CA SER A 714 12.11 0.99 41.88
C SER A 714 13.59 1.40 42.01
N LYS A 715 14.45 0.51 42.52
CA LYS A 715 15.92 0.66 42.53
C LYS A 715 16.65 -0.17 41.47
N ARG A 716 15.95 -0.96 40.65
CA ARG A 716 16.54 -1.67 39.49
C ARG A 716 16.14 -0.99 38.18
N LEU A 717 16.40 0.30 38.12
CA LEU A 717 16.68 0.95 36.86
C LEU A 717 18.17 0.74 36.59
N TRP A 718 18.45 0.00 35.50
CA TRP A 718 19.74 -0.21 34.82
C TRP A 718 20.63 -1.40 35.24
N TYR A 719 20.94 -2.21 34.22
CA TYR A 719 21.94 -3.29 34.14
C TYR A 719 21.59 -4.69 34.71
N ASP A 720 21.19 -5.58 33.80
CA ASP A 720 21.83 -6.90 33.66
C ASP A 720 21.65 -7.42 32.21
N PRO A 721 22.73 -7.87 31.52
CA PRO A 721 22.62 -8.49 30.23
C PRO A 721 22.15 -9.94 30.41
N ILE A 722 20.89 -10.21 30.07
CA ILE A 722 20.40 -11.59 29.96
C ILE A 722 21.06 -12.21 28.72
N PHE A 723 22.25 -12.79 28.89
CA PHE A 723 22.79 -13.99 28.23
C PHE A 723 24.22 -14.22 28.73
N ASN A 724 24.36 -14.90 29.87
CA ASN A 724 25.54 -15.70 30.17
C ASN A 724 25.03 -17.04 30.68
N ASN A 725 24.93 -18.01 29.77
CA ASN A 725 24.98 -19.41 30.12
C ASN A 725 25.73 -20.15 29.02
N GLU A 726 27.05 -20.14 29.14
CA GLU A 726 27.87 -21.27 28.71
C GLU A 726 28.72 -21.70 29.90
N ARG A 727 28.42 -22.87 30.45
CA ARG A 727 29.35 -24.00 30.37
C ARG A 727 28.69 -25.34 30.68
N GLU A 728 29.03 -26.26 29.78
CA GLU A 728 28.90 -27.70 29.75
C GLU A 728 28.92 -28.42 31.10
N GLU A 729 28.08 -29.45 31.24
CA GLU A 729 28.54 -30.82 31.52
C GLU A 729 27.46 -31.86 31.18
N SER A 730 27.81 -32.75 30.24
CA SER A 730 27.56 -34.20 30.24
C SER A 730 26.39 -34.76 31.06
N ASP A 731 25.33 -35.26 30.40
CA ASP A 731 25.09 -36.71 30.41
C ASP A 731 24.11 -37.17 29.31
N GLY A 732 24.38 -38.34 28.75
CA GLY A 732 23.64 -38.90 27.64
C GLY A 732 22.31 -39.54 28.05
N SER A 733 21.28 -39.40 27.21
CA SER A 733 20.49 -40.55 26.77
C SER A 733 19.60 -40.20 25.58
N VAL A 734 19.73 -41.03 24.56
CA VAL A 734 18.87 -41.11 23.39
C VAL A 734 17.50 -41.61 23.81
N THR A 735 16.44 -40.87 23.49
CA THR A 735 15.15 -41.48 23.14
C THR A 735 14.54 -40.78 21.93
N THR A 736 14.72 -41.43 20.79
CA THR A 736 13.97 -41.22 19.57
C THR A 736 12.48 -41.50 19.81
N LYS A 737 11.64 -40.47 19.81
CA LYS A 737 10.23 -40.49 19.39
C LYS A 737 9.70 -39.05 19.43
N GLU A 738 9.05 -38.64 18.34
CA GLU A 738 8.50 -37.30 18.02
C GLU A 738 9.38 -36.46 17.08
N ALA A 739 9.59 -36.99 15.86
CA ALA A 739 10.25 -36.30 14.75
C ALA A 739 9.27 -35.94 13.60
N ASN A 740 7.97 -35.89 13.84
CA ASN A 740 6.96 -35.41 12.89
C ASN A 740 5.90 -34.65 13.69
N GLU A 741 5.49 -33.48 13.20
CA GLU A 741 4.49 -32.56 13.78
C GLU A 741 5.02 -31.47 14.72
N ARG A 742 5.77 -30.52 14.15
CA ARG A 742 5.73 -29.09 14.51
C ARG A 742 6.42 -28.31 13.39
N GLU A 743 5.65 -27.97 12.36
CA GLU A 743 6.07 -26.97 11.38
C GLU A 743 6.20 -25.61 12.10
N GLY A 744 7.41 -25.30 12.54
CA GLY A 744 7.79 -24.01 13.10
C GLY A 744 7.64 -22.94 12.02
N TRP A 745 6.70 -22.02 12.23
CA TRP A 745 6.45 -20.92 11.32
C TRP A 745 7.66 -19.96 11.34
N ASP A 746 8.29 -19.77 10.18
CA ASP A 746 9.26 -18.70 9.87
C ASP A 746 8.63 -17.29 9.93
N ALA A 747 7.86 -16.99 10.97
CA ALA A 747 8.00 -15.69 11.59
C ALA A 747 9.35 -15.78 12.29
N VAL A 748 10.41 -15.25 11.67
CA VAL A 748 11.59 -14.86 12.43
C VAL A 748 11.05 -14.08 13.63
N GLY A 749 11.12 -14.69 14.82
CA GLY A 749 10.67 -14.04 16.04
C GLY A 749 11.38 -12.69 16.10
N PRO A 750 10.69 -11.59 16.41
CA PRO A 750 11.33 -10.28 16.62
C PRO A 750 12.28 -10.26 17.84
N ASP A 751 12.72 -11.41 18.35
CA ASP A 751 12.98 -11.57 19.77
C ASP A 751 14.45 -11.28 20.13
N GLU A 752 15.40 -11.36 19.19
CA GLU A 752 16.82 -11.12 19.50
C GLU A 752 17.46 -9.97 18.70
N GLN A 753 17.08 -9.80 17.43
CA GLN A 753 17.66 -8.77 16.56
C GLN A 753 17.05 -7.38 16.79
N LEU A 754 15.78 -7.30 17.17
CA LEU A 754 15.10 -6.04 17.48
C LEU A 754 15.71 -5.42 18.74
N ILE A 755 16.01 -6.25 19.74
CA ILE A 755 16.73 -5.90 20.97
C ILE A 755 18.20 -5.55 20.69
N LYS A 756 18.92 -6.30 19.84
CA LYS A 756 20.29 -5.95 19.41
C LYS A 756 20.35 -4.61 18.65
N SER A 757 19.38 -4.33 17.78
CA SER A 757 19.29 -3.06 17.04
C SER A 757 18.88 -1.87 17.91
N TYR A 758 18.10 -2.13 18.97
CA TYR A 758 17.74 -1.18 20.01
C TYR A 758 18.96 -0.81 20.86
N ASN A 759 19.73 -1.81 21.31
CA ASN A 759 20.95 -1.59 22.08
C ASN A 759 22.05 -0.91 21.26
N ALA A 760 22.15 -1.19 19.95
CA ALA A 760 23.11 -0.53 19.06
C ALA A 760 22.75 0.93 18.75
N ARG A 761 21.46 1.25 18.56
CA ARG A 761 21.00 2.64 18.35
C ARG A 761 21.09 3.49 19.61
N LYS A 762 20.80 2.91 20.78
CA LYS A 762 20.97 3.57 22.07
C LYS A 762 22.43 3.97 22.31
N LYS A 763 23.38 3.08 22.00
CA LYS A 763 24.83 3.37 22.11
C LYS A 763 25.28 4.55 21.26
N GLY A 764 24.75 4.70 20.04
CA GLY A 764 25.09 5.81 19.15
C GLY A 764 24.41 7.15 19.52
N VAL A 765 23.32 7.12 20.29
CA VAL A 765 22.65 8.33 20.82
C VAL A 765 23.32 8.79 22.11
N ASP A 766 23.74 7.84 22.97
CA ASP A 766 24.46 8.13 24.21
C ASP A 766 25.87 8.71 23.94
N GLU A 767 26.54 8.33 22.85
CA GLU A 767 27.84 8.91 22.42
C GLU A 767 27.72 10.30 21.77
N PHE A 768 26.53 10.70 21.31
CA PHE A 768 26.28 12.01 20.69
C PHE A 768 25.68 13.04 21.66
N SER A 769 25.11 12.61 22.80
CA SER A 769 24.48 13.51 23.77
C SER A 769 25.41 14.06 24.84
N GLU A 770 26.72 13.81 24.76
CA GLU A 770 27.69 14.27 25.78
C GLU A 770 28.27 15.67 25.51
N SER A 771 27.73 16.45 24.55
CA SER A 771 28.26 17.80 24.26
C SER A 771 27.22 18.90 23.98
N SER A 772 26.11 18.95 24.71
CA SER A 772 25.27 20.16 24.71
C SER A 772 24.71 20.46 26.10
N ASP A 773 25.52 21.16 26.90
CA ASP A 773 25.02 22.01 27.98
C ASP A 773 24.20 23.13 27.33
N ILE A 774 22.88 22.99 27.33
CA ILE A 774 21.95 24.07 26.99
C ILE A 774 21.22 24.44 28.27
N THR A 775 21.44 25.69 28.66
CA THR A 775 20.89 26.41 29.79
C THR A 775 19.36 26.37 29.80
N ASP A 776 18.80 26.12 30.99
CA ASP A 776 17.38 26.29 31.29
C ASP A 776 16.92 27.71 30.95
N GLU A 777 16.26 27.87 29.80
CA GLU A 777 15.41 29.03 29.53
C GLU A 777 13.97 28.68 29.96
N GLU A 778 13.52 29.45 30.95
CA GLU A 778 12.18 29.48 31.51
C GLU A 778 11.17 29.84 30.39
N TYR A 779 10.38 28.86 29.94
CA TYR A 779 9.27 29.08 29.02
C TYR A 779 8.00 29.33 29.84
N ASP A 780 7.44 30.53 29.67
CA ASP A 780 6.10 30.89 30.16
C ASP A 780 5.05 29.89 29.64
N GLU A 781 4.34 29.27 30.57
CA GLU A 781 3.14 28.46 30.29
C GLU A 781 2.01 29.39 29.84
N GLU A 782 1.74 29.45 28.53
CA GLU A 782 0.41 29.89 28.05
C GLU A 782 -0.59 28.75 28.32
N GLU A 783 -1.18 28.82 29.51
CA GLU A 783 -2.29 28.02 29.99
C GLU A 783 -3.53 28.26 29.09
N TYR A 784 -3.72 27.41 28.07
CA TYR A 784 -4.92 27.46 27.25
C TYR A 784 -6.16 27.02 28.04
N GLU A 785 -7.18 27.89 28.02
CA GLU A 785 -8.53 27.84 28.59
C GLU A 785 -9.22 26.46 28.54
N SER A 786 -8.84 25.55 29.45
CA SER A 786 -9.45 24.21 29.58
C SER A 786 -10.57 24.14 30.63
N GLU A 787 -10.81 25.23 31.36
CA GLU A 787 -11.81 25.28 32.44
C GLU A 787 -13.25 25.46 31.93
N ASP A 788 -13.46 26.19 30.83
CA ASP A 788 -14.82 26.59 30.39
C ASP A 788 -15.67 25.44 29.83
N LEU A 789 -15.08 24.46 29.12
CA LEU A 789 -15.85 23.35 28.56
C LEU A 789 -16.27 22.35 29.64
N MET A 790 -15.40 22.12 30.63
CA MET A 790 -15.64 21.22 31.77
C MET A 790 -16.77 21.75 32.66
N GLU A 791 -16.77 23.05 32.98
CA GLU A 791 -17.87 23.66 33.73
C GLU A 791 -19.20 23.52 32.98
N ASN A 792 -19.22 23.82 31.68
CA ASN A 792 -20.42 23.76 30.88
C ASN A 792 -21.00 22.34 30.76
N LEU A 793 -20.15 21.31 30.63
CA LEU A 793 -20.60 19.92 30.52
C LEU A 793 -21.07 19.36 31.88
N MET A 794 -20.42 19.77 32.98
CA MET A 794 -20.87 19.48 34.34
C MET A 794 -22.22 20.14 34.65
N ILE A 795 -22.42 21.38 34.23
CA ILE A 795 -23.70 22.09 34.34
C ILE A 795 -24.79 21.34 33.56
N LEU A 796 -24.51 20.88 32.33
CA LEU A 796 -25.48 20.15 31.51
C LEU A 796 -25.90 18.82 32.14
N VAL A 797 -24.95 18.05 32.69
CA VAL A 797 -25.23 16.81 33.42
C VAL A 797 -26.05 17.07 34.67
N MET A 798 -25.71 18.12 35.44
CA MET A 798 -26.46 18.53 36.63
C MET A 798 -27.88 19.00 36.27
N CYS A 799 -28.05 19.74 35.17
CA CYS A 799 -29.36 20.15 34.68
C CYS A 799 -30.23 18.96 34.25
N LEU A 800 -29.65 17.96 33.56
CA LEU A 800 -30.37 16.73 33.19
C LEU A 800 -30.76 15.91 34.43
N LEU A 801 -29.88 15.85 35.43
CA LEU A 801 -30.12 15.13 36.68
C LEU A 801 -31.21 15.82 37.53
N VAL A 802 -31.18 17.15 37.62
CA VAL A 802 -32.25 17.94 38.24
C VAL A 802 -33.56 17.79 37.48
N GLY A 803 -33.54 17.87 36.14
CA GLY A 803 -34.72 17.63 35.30
C GLY A 803 -35.33 16.24 35.52
N TRP A 804 -34.48 15.21 35.63
CA TRP A 804 -34.90 13.85 35.96
C TRP A 804 -35.51 13.74 37.37
N LEU A 805 -34.93 14.40 38.36
CA LEU A 805 -35.47 14.41 39.73
C LEU A 805 -36.80 15.17 39.83
N VAL A 806 -36.95 16.28 39.12
CA VAL A 806 -38.22 17.02 39.01
C VAL A 806 -39.27 16.16 38.32
N TYR A 807 -38.92 15.46 37.24
CA TYR A 807 -39.80 14.52 36.57
C TYR A 807 -40.27 13.39 37.49
N LEU A 808 -39.36 12.79 38.27
CA LEU A 808 -39.70 11.78 39.27
C LEU A 808 -40.60 12.34 40.38
N ARG A 809 -40.39 13.59 40.80
CA ARG A 809 -41.26 14.27 41.77
C ARG A 809 -42.66 14.50 41.21
N GLN A 810 -42.77 14.94 39.94
CA GLN A 810 -44.04 15.17 39.25
C GLN A 810 -44.84 13.87 39.11
N LEU A 811 -44.15 12.76 38.77
CA LEU A 811 -44.74 11.42 38.71
C LEU A 811 -45.34 10.97 40.05
N ARG A 812 -44.63 11.19 41.17
CA ARG A 812 -45.15 10.89 42.52
C ARG A 812 -46.34 11.78 42.89
N TRP A 813 -46.31 13.05 42.48
CA TRP A 813 -47.40 13.99 42.75
C TRP A 813 -48.68 13.61 42.00
N ASN A 814 -48.57 13.28 40.71
CA ASN A 814 -49.71 12.79 39.91
C ASN A 814 -50.29 11.47 40.45
N GLN A 815 -49.46 10.57 40.98
CA GLN A 815 -49.94 9.36 41.66
C GLN A 815 -50.65 9.68 42.98
N ALA A 816 -50.16 10.65 43.76
CA ALA A 816 -50.81 11.10 44.99
C ALA A 816 -52.16 11.79 44.73
N GLU A 817 -52.27 12.54 43.63
CA GLU A 817 -53.50 13.22 43.24
C GLU A 817 -54.53 12.26 42.66
N ASN A 818 -54.12 11.26 41.86
CA ASN A 818 -55.01 10.17 41.46
C ASN A 818 -55.51 9.34 42.66
N ASN A 819 -54.69 9.17 43.71
CA ASN A 819 -55.12 8.52 44.95
C ASN A 819 -56.06 9.40 45.80
N ARG A 820 -56.00 10.74 45.68
CA ARG A 820 -56.96 11.66 46.31
C ARG A 820 -58.26 11.78 45.51
N ALA A 821 -58.18 11.77 44.17
CA ALA A 821 -59.32 11.84 43.27
C ALA A 821 -60.12 10.52 43.17
N GLY A 822 -59.50 9.38 43.47
CA GLY A 822 -60.18 8.08 43.61
C GLY A 822 -60.89 7.85 44.94
N GLY A 823 -60.80 8.79 45.89
CA GLY A 823 -61.21 8.61 47.29
C GLY A 823 -62.53 9.26 47.74
N GLY A 824 -63.29 9.91 46.85
CA GLY A 824 -64.57 10.52 47.26
C GLY A 824 -65.42 11.00 46.10
N GLY A 825 -66.47 10.25 45.76
CA GLY A 825 -67.44 10.68 44.75
C GLY A 825 -68.43 9.62 44.31
N GLY A 826 -69.20 9.06 45.24
CA GLY A 826 -70.41 8.29 44.93
C GLY A 826 -71.68 9.09 45.24
N GLY A 827 -72.32 9.64 44.21
CA GLY A 827 -73.77 9.84 44.16
C GLY A 827 -74.33 11.26 44.29
N GLY A 828 -74.90 11.77 43.19
CA GLY A 828 -76.21 12.46 43.23
C GLY A 828 -76.32 13.87 42.67
N GLY A 829 -76.72 13.98 41.40
CA GLY A 829 -77.88 14.78 40.99
C GLY A 829 -77.71 16.26 40.61
N GLY A 830 -78.09 16.59 39.36
CA GLY A 830 -78.93 17.76 39.09
C GLY A 830 -78.35 18.89 38.23
N GLY A 831 -78.54 18.79 36.90
CA GLY A 831 -79.21 19.82 36.08
C GLY A 831 -78.51 21.14 35.76
N GLY A 832 -78.42 21.44 34.46
CA GLY A 832 -78.80 22.76 33.94
C GLY A 832 -77.72 23.60 33.22
N ALA A 833 -77.80 23.56 31.88
CA ALA A 833 -77.70 24.70 30.94
C ALA A 833 -76.53 25.69 30.98
N GLY A 834 -75.97 25.99 29.79
CA GLY A 834 -75.36 27.30 29.53
C GLY A 834 -74.24 27.28 28.51
N ALA A 835 -74.48 27.92 27.36
CA ALA A 835 -73.58 28.06 26.23
C ALA A 835 -72.45 29.09 26.44
N GLY A 836 -71.46 29.07 25.54
CA GLY A 836 -70.54 30.20 25.26
C GLY A 836 -69.08 29.76 25.32
N GLY A 837 -68.40 29.60 24.18
CA GLY A 837 -67.52 30.65 23.64
C GLY A 837 -66.06 30.33 24.01
N ALA A 838 -65.29 29.76 23.09
CA ALA A 838 -64.36 30.47 22.21
C ALA A 838 -62.92 30.44 22.77
N ASP A 839 -62.04 29.85 21.96
CA ASP A 839 -60.64 30.21 21.67
C ASP A 839 -59.85 31.00 22.73
N VAL A 840 -58.61 30.57 22.99
CA VAL A 840 -57.43 31.17 22.34
C VAL A 840 -56.16 30.43 22.79
N ALA A 841 -55.25 30.36 21.85
CA ALA A 841 -53.95 29.72 21.85
C ALA A 841 -52.90 30.34 22.81
N ARG A 842 -51.79 29.60 22.87
CA ARG A 842 -50.36 30.01 22.89
C ARG A 842 -49.58 29.96 24.21
N ALA A 843 -48.48 29.20 24.07
CA ALA A 843 -47.14 29.34 24.66
C ALA A 843 -47.10 29.10 26.18
N TRP A 844 -46.37 28.10 26.67
CA TRP A 844 -44.93 27.89 26.56
C TRP A 844 -44.54 26.40 26.53
#